data_AF-A4I2H6-F1
#
_entry.id   AF-A4I2H6-F1
#
_cell.length_a   1.000
_cell.length_b   1.000
_cell.length_c   1.000
_cell.angle_alpha   90.00
_cell.angle_beta   90.00
_cell.angle_gamma   90.00
#
_symmetry.space_group_name_H-M   'P 1'
#
loop_
_entity.id
_entity.type
_entity.pdbx_description
1 polymer ?
#
loop_
_entity_poly.entity_id
_entity_poly.type
_entity_poly.pdbx_seq_one_letter_code
_entity_poly.pdbx_strand_id
1 'polypeptide(L)'
;MRDRARSSPPLQRRLAEYLRCSTSKAEAAEAFFLVARSHHEALTPATISEFTSTMLRHHVAAQMGAKTYTVALADAVGVAGESPWNNVEPAEARAFALYQARRLERYSVRGTSFQEQLGLTLEGADNTVVALTEHQMRKGAAVASALPVSCDALVELVHLDVSWSTALQVHTYAKEVTRVDPPADMTARLMGLMTGYKTNALGSRPWEMALELYDRLLESGYDVPLDAHTAALDAVWRSGESFVKPHNSLSPTDRDCMWNALVRIRERVPDAQVMGDAGCRFTEALIKAAGAAGRWEAALQLLSDMDVTLAATSHRLLVPTAESFLFAMASCNAAHNAAHASALYETFSALYTLRSAHPEALLAYLQSLRNVEHLSAHIGTQVEGLVMDGKGLDRPCCVVCLQLLSSQRVHTKQAAKWRIAQRLLRMYDSNPWPQQPPVRKAELQTVFRCCHLIAASSVNAAKVSASASAPCSLVTELRAYLVSVFGRDSCECQWLDDTEVYSLLTTQSWECALSIYQRQVTQRPPARVTDLPIPLRQVRHMFAQTLLRCSRAATGEEGESDKFLLDEEREAQERARTIDFLAFAVRTVREVYAGTGDTVSLGIVAELLLHQALHAPRARERQQLALDAMRELSCGLASAVTPRLIDLVAQALSLTEEHVQSVLVDGSAQLRAKALERDGHRRIRSSGCLETIFT
;
A
#
# COMPACT_ATOMS: atom_id res chain seq x y z
N MET A 1 -3.40 -49.74 14.88
CA MET A 1 -4.75 -49.39 14.37
C MET A 1 -5.66 -50.59 14.05
N ARG A 2 -5.16 -51.81 13.80
CA ARG A 2 -6.00 -52.95 13.34
C ARG A 2 -7.09 -53.42 14.33
N ASP A 3 -6.92 -53.25 15.65
CA ASP A 3 -7.94 -53.69 16.62
C ASP A 3 -9.05 -52.68 16.93
N ARG A 4 -8.85 -51.37 16.68
CA ARG A 4 -9.85 -50.34 17.05
C ARG A 4 -10.89 -50.07 15.95
N ALA A 5 -10.61 -50.44 14.70
CA ALA A 5 -11.57 -50.30 13.61
C ALA A 5 -12.71 -51.35 13.67
N ARG A 6 -12.57 -52.43 14.45
CA ARG A 6 -13.60 -53.47 14.57
C ARG A 6 -14.78 -53.06 15.46
N SER A 7 -14.63 -52.05 16.33
CA SER A 7 -15.68 -51.60 17.25
C SER A 7 -16.55 -50.45 16.70
N SER A 8 -16.28 -49.95 15.49
CA SER A 8 -17.07 -48.86 14.93
C SER A 8 -18.35 -49.35 14.22
N PRO A 9 -19.44 -48.56 14.28
CA PRO A 9 -20.70 -48.86 13.60
C PRO A 9 -20.47 -49.11 12.09
N PRO A 10 -21.27 -49.99 11.46
CA PRO A 10 -21.06 -50.40 10.06
C PRO A 10 -21.06 -49.22 9.09
N LEU A 11 -21.88 -48.21 9.36
CA LEU A 11 -21.98 -47.00 8.54
C LEU A 11 -20.70 -46.15 8.65
N GLN A 12 -20.12 -46.03 9.84
CA GLN A 12 -18.86 -45.31 10.04
C GLN A 12 -17.65 -46.04 9.43
N ARG A 13 -17.65 -47.38 9.42
CA ARG A 13 -16.63 -48.17 8.70
C ARG A 13 -16.67 -47.92 7.20
N ARG A 14 -17.87 -47.93 6.60
CA ARG A 14 -18.06 -47.59 5.19
C ARG A 14 -17.61 -46.17 4.87
N LEU A 15 -17.89 -45.22 5.76
CA LEU A 15 -17.40 -43.85 5.60
C LEU A 15 -15.88 -43.79 5.63
N ALA A 16 -15.22 -44.46 6.58
CA ALA A 16 -13.75 -44.48 6.67
C ALA A 16 -13.10 -45.11 5.42
N GLU A 17 -13.70 -46.18 4.88
CA GLU A 17 -13.26 -46.79 3.62
C GLU A 17 -13.45 -45.83 2.44
N TYR A 18 -14.59 -45.12 2.37
CA TYR A 18 -14.84 -44.13 1.33
C TYR A 18 -13.86 -42.95 1.39
N LEU A 19 -13.58 -42.41 2.59
CA LEU A 19 -12.66 -41.30 2.79
C LEU A 19 -11.26 -41.63 2.26
N ARG A 20 -10.77 -42.86 2.46
CA ARG A 20 -9.48 -43.31 1.93
C ARG A 20 -9.40 -43.23 0.41
N CYS A 21 -10.49 -43.60 -0.26
CA CYS A 21 -10.58 -43.65 -1.72
C CYS A 21 -11.13 -42.37 -2.37
N SER A 22 -11.52 -41.37 -1.58
CA SER A 22 -12.04 -40.09 -2.10
C SER A 22 -11.04 -39.40 -3.03
N THR A 23 -11.54 -38.72 -4.06
CA THR A 23 -10.69 -38.08 -5.09
C THR A 23 -10.51 -36.58 -4.86
N SER A 24 -11.41 -35.96 -4.08
CA SER A 24 -11.37 -34.52 -3.81
C SER A 24 -11.76 -34.17 -2.37
N LYS A 25 -11.36 -32.97 -1.95
CA LYS A 25 -11.74 -32.35 -0.67
C LYS A 25 -13.26 -32.20 -0.54
N ALA A 26 -13.96 -31.81 -1.61
CA ALA A 26 -15.40 -31.60 -1.63
C ALA A 26 -16.18 -32.92 -1.41
N GLU A 27 -15.81 -33.98 -2.15
CA GLU A 27 -16.42 -35.31 -1.99
C GLU A 27 -16.25 -35.87 -0.58
N ALA A 28 -15.06 -35.70 0.01
CA ALA A 28 -14.78 -36.14 1.37
C ALA A 28 -15.64 -35.40 2.41
N ALA A 29 -15.76 -34.07 2.27
CA ALA A 29 -16.59 -33.24 3.14
C ALA A 29 -18.08 -33.59 3.03
N GLU A 30 -18.60 -33.73 1.81
CA GLU A 30 -19.99 -34.11 1.58
C GLU A 30 -20.33 -35.47 2.20
N ALA A 31 -19.51 -36.49 1.96
CA ALA A 31 -19.72 -37.83 2.51
C ALA A 31 -19.68 -37.82 4.05
N PHE A 32 -18.72 -37.10 4.63
CA PHE A 32 -18.63 -36.95 6.08
C PHE A 32 -19.87 -36.29 6.68
N PHE A 33 -20.34 -35.17 6.11
CA PHE A 33 -21.49 -34.44 6.63
C PHE A 33 -22.83 -35.14 6.36
N LEU A 34 -22.94 -35.93 5.30
CA LEU A 34 -24.10 -36.80 5.07
C LEU A 34 -24.30 -37.76 6.24
N VAL A 35 -23.21 -38.39 6.69
CA VAL A 35 -23.21 -39.30 7.85
C VAL A 35 -23.38 -38.54 9.17
N ALA A 36 -22.65 -37.44 9.36
CA ALA A 36 -22.69 -36.65 10.59
C ALA A 36 -24.08 -36.04 10.89
N ARG A 37 -24.88 -35.78 9.84
CA ARG A 37 -26.26 -35.30 9.96
C ARG A 37 -27.27 -36.40 10.31
N SER A 38 -26.93 -37.67 10.12
CA SER A 38 -27.80 -38.76 10.56
C SER A 38 -27.84 -38.77 12.11
N HIS A 39 -28.99 -38.42 12.68
CA HIS A 39 -29.11 -38.03 14.10
C HIS A 39 -28.84 -39.15 15.11
N HIS A 40 -28.60 -40.38 14.68
CA HIS A 40 -28.72 -41.55 15.55
C HIS A 40 -27.46 -41.90 16.34
N GLU A 41 -26.26 -41.48 15.92
CA GLU A 41 -25.01 -41.88 16.61
C GLU A 41 -23.94 -40.79 16.54
N ALA A 42 -23.13 -40.68 17.60
CA ALA A 42 -21.94 -39.84 17.60
C ALA A 42 -20.82 -40.48 16.75
N LEU A 43 -20.08 -39.65 16.02
CA LEU A 43 -18.93 -40.11 15.24
C LEU A 43 -17.82 -40.59 16.18
N THR A 44 -17.24 -41.75 15.88
CA THR A 44 -16.10 -42.26 16.65
C THR A 44 -14.84 -41.43 16.36
N PRO A 45 -13.93 -41.29 17.34
CA PRO A 45 -12.66 -40.57 17.15
C PRO A 45 -11.86 -41.05 15.95
N ALA A 46 -11.87 -42.36 15.68
CA ALA A 46 -11.16 -42.95 14.53
C ALA A 46 -11.70 -42.45 13.18
N THR A 47 -13.03 -42.32 13.05
CA THR A 47 -13.66 -41.78 11.84
C THR A 47 -13.30 -40.32 11.64
N ILE A 48 -13.26 -39.54 12.73
CA ILE A 48 -12.88 -38.12 12.70
C ILE A 48 -11.42 -37.99 12.28
N SER A 49 -10.49 -38.74 12.88
CA SER A 49 -9.07 -38.71 12.50
C SER A 49 -8.82 -39.15 11.05
N GLU A 50 -9.62 -40.07 10.50
CA GLU A 50 -9.52 -40.45 9.09
C GLU A 50 -10.00 -39.31 8.17
N PHE A 51 -11.07 -38.61 8.56
CA PHE A 51 -11.59 -37.46 7.85
C PHE A 51 -10.60 -36.30 7.82
N THR A 52 -10.08 -35.89 8.98
CA THR A 52 -9.12 -34.77 9.08
C THR A 52 -7.85 -35.05 8.28
N SER A 53 -7.33 -36.27 8.37
CA SER A 53 -6.17 -36.72 7.59
C SER A 53 -6.44 -36.69 6.08
N THR A 54 -7.63 -37.13 5.66
CA THR A 54 -8.03 -37.11 4.25
C THR A 54 -8.16 -35.68 3.72
N MET A 55 -8.77 -34.79 4.50
CA MET A 55 -8.90 -33.38 4.16
C MET A 55 -7.54 -32.71 3.99
N LEU A 56 -6.61 -32.95 4.91
CA LEU A 56 -5.26 -32.39 4.85
C LEU A 56 -4.48 -32.92 3.63
N ARG A 57 -4.56 -34.22 3.35
CA ARG A 57 -3.97 -34.82 2.15
C ARG A 57 -4.47 -34.16 0.87
N HIS A 58 -5.79 -33.99 0.73
CA HIS A 58 -6.38 -33.32 -0.44
C HIS A 58 -6.02 -31.84 -0.52
N HIS A 59 -5.93 -31.16 0.61
CA HIS A 59 -5.49 -29.76 0.68
C HIS A 59 -4.06 -29.60 0.13
N VAL A 60 -3.12 -30.42 0.61
CA VAL A 60 -1.72 -30.42 0.15
C VAL A 60 -1.63 -30.81 -1.33
N ALA A 61 -2.36 -31.85 -1.74
CA ALA A 61 -2.38 -32.30 -3.14
C ALA A 61 -2.94 -31.22 -4.09
N ALA A 62 -3.93 -30.45 -3.64
CA ALA A 62 -4.47 -29.32 -4.42
C ALA A 62 -3.45 -28.18 -4.58
N GLN A 63 -2.62 -27.92 -3.56
CA GLN A 63 -1.60 -26.87 -3.59
C GLN A 63 -0.36 -27.24 -4.40
N MET A 64 0.13 -28.48 -4.28
CA MET A 64 1.31 -28.95 -5.02
C MET A 64 0.99 -29.41 -6.45
N GLY A 65 -0.27 -29.75 -6.70
CA GLY A 65 -0.69 -30.61 -7.80
C GLY A 65 -0.61 -32.09 -7.41
N ALA A 66 -1.68 -32.84 -7.71
CA ALA A 66 -1.84 -34.23 -7.26
C ALA A 66 -0.69 -35.14 -7.72
N LYS A 67 -0.20 -34.96 -8.96
CA LYS A 67 0.95 -35.71 -9.49
C LYS A 67 2.23 -35.42 -8.71
N THR A 68 2.51 -34.15 -8.45
CA THR A 68 3.68 -33.71 -7.67
C THR A 68 3.64 -34.26 -6.25
N TYR A 69 2.46 -34.27 -5.62
CA TYR A 69 2.28 -34.88 -4.30
C TYR A 69 2.58 -36.38 -4.31
N THR A 70 2.06 -37.12 -5.30
CA THR A 70 2.35 -38.57 -5.40
C THR A 70 3.82 -38.87 -5.64
N VAL A 71 4.51 -38.06 -6.45
CA VAL A 71 5.95 -38.19 -6.70
C VAL A 71 6.73 -37.86 -5.42
N ALA A 72 6.43 -36.73 -4.77
CA ALA A 72 7.09 -36.34 -3.53
C ALA A 72 6.88 -37.37 -2.39
N LEU A 73 5.71 -38.00 -2.33
CA LEU A 73 5.43 -39.08 -1.40
C LEU A 73 6.26 -40.33 -1.74
N ALA A 74 6.34 -40.72 -3.01
CA ALA A 74 7.17 -41.84 -3.45
C ALA A 74 8.66 -41.59 -3.19
N ASP A 75 9.14 -40.37 -3.44
CA ASP A 75 10.52 -39.95 -3.18
C ASP A 75 10.84 -39.95 -1.69
N ALA A 76 9.89 -39.54 -0.83
CA ALA A 76 10.05 -39.56 0.62
C ALA A 76 10.13 -40.98 1.20
N VAL A 77 9.45 -41.94 0.56
CA VAL A 77 9.55 -43.37 0.90
C VAL A 77 10.88 -43.95 0.37
N GLY A 78 11.39 -43.40 -0.73
CA GLY A 78 12.78 -43.59 -1.16
C GLY A 78 13.05 -44.87 -1.93
N VAL A 79 12.07 -45.49 -2.61
CA VAL A 79 12.27 -46.82 -3.19
C VAL A 79 11.71 -47.02 -4.60
N ALA A 80 12.58 -47.51 -5.49
CA ALA A 80 12.25 -48.09 -6.79
C ALA A 80 11.99 -49.60 -6.65
N GLY A 81 10.89 -50.11 -7.22
CA GLY A 81 10.63 -51.56 -7.34
C GLY A 81 10.25 -52.27 -6.03
N GLU A 82 9.91 -53.56 -6.12
CA GLU A 82 9.25 -54.47 -5.14
C GLU A 82 9.83 -54.58 -3.71
N SER A 83 10.09 -53.48 -3.02
CA SER A 83 10.54 -53.46 -1.64
C SER A 83 9.36 -53.64 -0.67
N PRO A 84 9.52 -54.40 0.43
CA PRO A 84 8.51 -54.50 1.49
C PRO A 84 8.19 -53.14 2.14
N TRP A 85 9.08 -52.15 1.96
CA TRP A 85 8.94 -50.76 2.44
C TRP A 85 8.09 -49.87 1.51
N ASN A 86 7.55 -50.40 0.40
CA ASN A 86 6.69 -49.64 -0.51
C ASN A 86 5.32 -49.30 0.09
N ASN A 87 4.94 -49.94 1.19
CA ASN A 87 3.66 -49.71 1.86
C ASN A 87 3.78 -48.54 2.82
N VAL A 88 3.33 -47.36 2.39
CA VAL A 88 3.21 -46.19 3.27
C VAL A 88 2.13 -46.45 4.31
N GLU A 89 2.50 -46.48 5.59
CA GLU A 89 1.50 -46.62 6.64
C GLU A 89 0.64 -45.35 6.73
N PRO A 90 -0.65 -45.45 7.13
CA PRO A 90 -1.51 -44.27 7.28
C PRO A 90 -0.93 -43.19 8.21
N ALA A 91 -0.13 -43.59 9.21
CA ALA A 91 0.54 -42.67 10.11
C ALA A 91 1.69 -41.90 9.41
N GLU A 92 2.44 -42.57 8.54
CA GLU A 92 3.52 -41.96 7.74
C GLU A 92 2.93 -41.01 6.70
N ALA A 93 1.84 -41.41 6.02
CA ALA A 93 1.14 -40.54 5.08
C ALA A 93 0.59 -39.28 5.76
N ARG A 94 0.07 -39.40 6.99
CA ARG A 94 -0.37 -38.27 7.82
C ARG A 94 0.78 -37.34 8.16
N ALA A 95 1.88 -37.89 8.68
CA ALA A 95 3.07 -37.12 9.02
C ALA A 95 3.64 -36.40 7.80
N PHE A 96 3.67 -37.06 6.63
CA PHE A 96 4.10 -36.47 5.38
C PHE A 96 3.18 -35.33 4.92
N ALA A 97 1.85 -35.55 4.94
CA ALA A 97 0.89 -34.50 4.58
C ALA A 97 1.03 -33.29 5.52
N LEU A 98 1.19 -33.51 6.82
CA LEU A 98 1.40 -32.45 7.80
C LEU A 98 2.71 -31.70 7.57
N TYR A 99 3.81 -32.41 7.30
CA TYR A 99 5.09 -31.81 6.94
C TYR A 99 4.99 -30.94 5.68
N GLN A 100 4.35 -31.46 4.62
CA GLN A 100 4.15 -30.71 3.39
C GLN A 100 3.23 -29.51 3.59
N ALA A 101 2.15 -29.64 4.37
CA ALA A 101 1.29 -28.51 4.71
C ALA A 101 2.12 -27.39 5.38
N ARG A 102 2.89 -27.71 6.43
CA ARG A 102 3.79 -26.74 7.10
C ARG A 102 4.78 -26.09 6.14
N ARG A 103 5.35 -26.86 5.21
CA ARG A 103 6.28 -26.35 4.19
C ARG A 103 5.59 -25.42 3.19
N LEU A 104 4.40 -25.79 2.74
CA LEU A 104 3.62 -25.07 1.75
C LEU A 104 2.95 -23.83 2.32
N GLU A 105 2.71 -23.74 3.62
CA GLU A 105 2.19 -22.52 4.27
C GLU A 105 3.04 -21.27 4.02
N ARG A 106 4.25 -21.44 3.48
CA ARG A 106 5.12 -20.39 2.94
C ARG A 106 4.72 -19.88 1.55
N TYR A 107 4.16 -20.74 0.69
CA TYR A 107 3.87 -20.49 -0.74
C TYR A 107 2.38 -20.51 -1.07
N SER A 108 1.61 -21.40 -0.47
CA SER A 108 0.16 -21.32 -0.40
C SER A 108 -0.18 -20.40 0.76
N VAL A 109 -0.52 -19.16 0.41
CA VAL A 109 -0.98 -18.12 1.31
C VAL A 109 -1.72 -18.70 2.51
N ARG A 110 -1.30 -18.27 3.72
CA ARG A 110 -1.81 -18.60 5.06
C ARG A 110 -3.35 -18.66 5.12
N GLY A 111 -3.90 -19.78 4.64
CA GLY A 111 -5.32 -19.95 4.37
C GLY A 111 -5.85 -18.99 3.31
N THR A 112 -5.40 -19.05 2.07
CA THR A 112 -5.98 -18.26 0.98
C THR A 112 -5.90 -19.00 -0.34
N SER A 113 -7.07 -19.19 -0.96
CA SER A 113 -7.17 -19.61 -2.35
C SER A 113 -7.49 -18.39 -3.20
N PHE A 114 -6.69 -18.18 -4.26
CA PHE A 114 -7.06 -17.23 -5.30
C PHE A 114 -8.22 -17.84 -6.09
N GLN A 115 -9.42 -17.28 -5.92
CA GLN A 115 -10.58 -17.68 -6.69
C GLN A 115 -10.57 -16.90 -8.00
N GLU A 116 -10.09 -17.53 -9.06
CA GLU A 116 -9.94 -16.93 -10.40
C GLU A 116 -11.26 -16.34 -10.94
N GLN A 117 -12.40 -16.93 -10.58
CA GLN A 117 -13.73 -16.43 -10.95
C GLN A 117 -14.12 -15.12 -10.24
N LEU A 118 -13.58 -14.87 -9.05
CA LEU A 118 -13.88 -13.67 -8.27
C LEU A 118 -12.73 -12.65 -8.30
N GLY A 119 -11.53 -13.05 -8.75
CA GLY A 119 -10.33 -12.23 -8.69
C GLY A 119 -9.82 -11.99 -7.26
N LEU A 120 -10.24 -12.81 -6.29
CA LEU A 120 -10.03 -12.60 -4.86
C LEU A 120 -9.19 -13.69 -4.21
N THR A 121 -8.32 -13.29 -3.29
CA THR A 121 -7.80 -14.21 -2.26
C THR A 121 -8.82 -14.29 -1.12
N LEU A 122 -9.44 -15.44 -0.90
CA LEU A 122 -10.40 -15.65 0.19
C LEU A 122 -9.75 -16.42 1.33
N GLU A 123 -9.76 -15.85 2.54
CA GLU A 123 -9.33 -16.55 3.74
C GLU A 123 -10.41 -17.46 4.28
N GLY A 124 -10.04 -18.70 4.61
CA GLY A 124 -10.92 -19.56 5.37
C GLY A 124 -11.94 -20.31 4.52
N ALA A 125 -11.53 -20.78 3.34
CA ALA A 125 -12.38 -21.61 2.48
C ALA A 125 -12.89 -22.88 3.21
N ASP A 126 -12.14 -23.37 4.19
CA ASP A 126 -12.48 -24.53 5.01
C ASP A 126 -13.11 -24.16 6.37
N ASN A 127 -13.35 -22.86 6.67
CA ASN A 127 -13.91 -22.42 7.96
C ASN A 127 -15.21 -23.15 8.34
N THR A 128 -16.12 -23.30 7.37
CA THR A 128 -17.40 -23.97 7.58
C THR A 128 -17.22 -25.46 7.85
N VAL A 129 -16.32 -26.11 7.13
CA VAL A 129 -16.00 -27.53 7.31
C VAL A 129 -15.39 -27.76 8.69
N VAL A 130 -14.44 -26.91 9.10
CA VAL A 130 -13.79 -27.01 10.40
C VAL A 130 -14.77 -26.75 11.54
N ALA A 131 -15.59 -25.69 11.46
CA ALA A 131 -16.60 -25.38 12.48
C ALA A 131 -17.65 -26.50 12.63
N LEU A 132 -18.12 -27.07 11.52
CA LEU A 132 -19.06 -28.20 11.57
C LEU A 132 -18.41 -29.46 12.13
N THR A 133 -17.14 -29.70 11.83
CA THR A 133 -16.39 -30.86 12.36
C THR A 133 -16.18 -30.72 13.87
N GLU A 134 -15.76 -29.55 14.33
CA GLU A 134 -15.61 -29.21 15.75
C GLU A 134 -16.95 -29.33 16.50
N HIS A 135 -18.06 -28.89 15.91
CA HIS A 135 -19.40 -29.11 16.47
C HIS A 135 -19.74 -30.60 16.65
N GLN A 136 -19.37 -31.45 15.69
CA GLN A 136 -19.58 -32.91 15.80
C GLN A 136 -18.70 -33.54 16.88
N MET A 137 -17.46 -33.06 17.04
CA MET A 137 -16.58 -33.48 18.14
C MET A 137 -17.18 -33.10 19.51
N ARG A 138 -17.70 -31.87 19.67
CA ARG A 138 -18.41 -31.44 20.88
C ARG A 138 -19.64 -32.32 21.18
N LYS A 139 -20.43 -32.65 20.17
CA LYS A 139 -21.59 -33.54 20.30
C LYS A 139 -21.19 -34.94 20.80
N GLY A 140 -20.06 -35.47 20.33
CA GLY A 140 -19.51 -36.75 20.78
C GLY A 140 -19.03 -36.73 22.23
N ALA A 141 -18.38 -35.64 22.66
CA ALA A 141 -17.87 -35.49 24.03
C ALA A 141 -18.98 -35.44 25.10
N ALA A 142 -20.20 -35.03 24.73
CA ALA A 142 -21.35 -35.04 25.64
C ALA A 142 -21.84 -36.46 26.01
N VAL A 143 -21.42 -37.49 25.25
CA VAL A 143 -21.74 -38.88 25.54
C VAL A 143 -20.72 -39.42 26.55
N ALA A 144 -21.17 -39.72 27.77
CA ALA A 144 -20.32 -40.07 28.92
C ALA A 144 -19.34 -41.24 28.71
N SER A 145 -19.49 -42.04 27.66
CA SER A 145 -18.63 -43.17 27.32
C SER A 145 -17.68 -42.93 26.14
N ALA A 146 -17.65 -41.71 25.56
CA ALA A 146 -16.84 -41.43 24.38
C ALA A 146 -15.39 -41.10 24.76
N LEU A 147 -14.43 -41.80 24.13
CA LEU A 147 -13.02 -41.42 24.17
C LEU A 147 -12.85 -40.03 23.52
N PRO A 148 -12.04 -39.13 24.10
CA PRO A 148 -11.77 -37.84 23.50
C PRO A 148 -11.07 -38.01 22.15
N VAL A 149 -11.33 -37.08 21.23
CA VAL A 149 -10.62 -37.01 19.94
C VAL A 149 -9.16 -36.62 20.21
N SER A 150 -8.21 -37.23 19.49
CA SER A 150 -6.80 -36.89 19.65
C SER A 150 -6.51 -35.46 19.21
N CYS A 151 -5.56 -34.80 19.88
CA CYS A 151 -5.07 -33.49 19.46
C CYS A 151 -4.55 -33.49 18.03
N ASP A 152 -4.02 -34.61 17.53
CA ASP A 152 -3.53 -34.73 16.15
C ASP A 152 -4.59 -34.35 15.12
N ALA A 153 -5.84 -34.76 15.32
CA ALA A 153 -6.94 -34.41 14.42
C ALA A 153 -7.25 -32.90 14.46
N LEU A 154 -7.12 -32.27 15.62
CA LEU A 154 -7.29 -30.82 15.78
C LEU A 154 -6.12 -30.05 15.13
N VAL A 155 -4.90 -30.57 15.26
CA VAL A 155 -3.72 -30.02 14.57
C VAL A 155 -3.92 -30.07 13.05
N GLU A 156 -4.34 -31.21 12.51
CA GLU A 156 -4.62 -31.36 11.07
C GLU A 156 -5.68 -30.35 10.57
N LEU A 157 -6.75 -30.10 11.34
CA LEU A 157 -7.78 -29.12 10.99
C LEU A 157 -7.24 -27.68 10.92
N VAL A 158 -6.35 -27.30 11.82
CA VAL A 158 -5.78 -25.94 11.88
C VAL A 158 -4.78 -25.67 10.73
N HIS A 159 -4.29 -26.73 10.09
CA HIS A 159 -3.45 -26.65 8.88
C HIS A 159 -4.25 -26.60 7.57
N LEU A 160 -5.59 -26.65 7.60
CA LEU A 160 -6.43 -26.39 6.42
C LEU A 160 -6.47 -24.89 6.08
N ASP A 161 -7.22 -24.52 5.03
CA ASP A 161 -7.49 -23.14 4.67
C ASP A 161 -8.52 -22.53 5.64
N VAL A 162 -8.06 -22.13 6.82
CA VAL A 162 -8.88 -21.56 7.90
C VAL A 162 -8.43 -20.16 8.28
N SER A 163 -9.37 -19.37 8.79
CA SER A 163 -9.08 -18.08 9.39
C SER A 163 -8.47 -18.22 10.79
N TRP A 164 -7.75 -17.20 11.24
CA TRP A 164 -7.26 -17.15 12.63
C TRP A 164 -8.38 -17.29 13.67
N SER A 165 -9.59 -16.79 13.37
CA SER A 165 -10.73 -16.84 14.29
C SER A 165 -11.27 -18.27 14.44
N THR A 166 -11.34 -19.03 13.35
CA THR A 166 -11.71 -20.44 13.36
C THR A 166 -10.61 -21.28 14.02
N ALA A 167 -9.33 -21.02 13.72
CA ALA A 167 -8.21 -21.68 14.39
C ALA A 167 -8.20 -21.43 15.91
N LEU A 168 -8.55 -20.22 16.37
CA LEU A 168 -8.69 -19.88 17.79
C LEU A 168 -9.82 -20.67 18.46
N GLN A 169 -10.95 -20.87 17.77
CA GLN A 169 -12.05 -21.71 18.27
C GLN A 169 -11.59 -23.16 18.47
N VAL A 170 -10.90 -23.73 17.48
CA VAL A 170 -10.37 -25.10 17.57
C VAL A 170 -9.30 -25.21 18.67
N HIS A 171 -8.44 -24.21 18.83
CA HIS A 171 -7.42 -24.13 19.89
C HIS A 171 -8.05 -24.08 21.29
N THR A 172 -9.09 -23.26 21.44
CA THR A 172 -9.86 -23.15 22.69
C THR A 172 -10.54 -24.48 23.02
N TYR A 173 -11.16 -25.11 22.01
CA TYR A 173 -11.76 -26.44 22.17
C TYR A 173 -10.72 -27.50 22.57
N ALA A 174 -9.52 -27.50 21.98
CA ALA A 174 -8.45 -28.40 22.37
C ALA A 174 -8.11 -28.27 23.85
N LYS A 175 -7.96 -27.02 24.34
CA LYS A 175 -7.67 -26.71 25.75
C LYS A 175 -8.81 -27.14 26.67
N GLU A 176 -10.07 -26.94 26.27
CA GLU A 176 -11.27 -27.36 27.02
C GLU A 176 -11.32 -28.88 27.21
N VAL A 177 -11.00 -29.65 26.15
CA VAL A 177 -11.11 -31.11 26.16
C VAL A 177 -9.94 -31.77 26.89
N THR A 178 -8.71 -31.31 26.67
CA THR A 178 -7.52 -31.93 27.28
C THR A 178 -7.23 -31.42 28.70
N ARG A 179 -7.75 -30.23 29.07
CA ARG A 179 -7.41 -29.51 30.29
C ARG A 179 -5.92 -29.20 30.46
N VAL A 180 -5.17 -29.25 29.36
CA VAL A 180 -3.75 -28.92 29.25
C VAL A 180 -3.60 -27.95 28.08
N ASP A 181 -2.55 -27.13 28.07
CA ASP A 181 -2.31 -26.25 26.95
C ASP A 181 -2.18 -27.04 25.63
N PRO A 182 -2.78 -26.56 24.53
CA PRO A 182 -2.69 -27.26 23.24
C PRO A 182 -1.23 -27.38 22.77
N PRO A 183 -0.92 -28.39 21.92
CA PRO A 183 0.44 -28.63 21.43
C PRO A 183 1.10 -27.36 20.85
N ALA A 184 2.41 -27.22 21.06
CA ALA A 184 3.18 -26.04 20.65
C ALA A 184 3.01 -25.73 19.15
N ASP A 185 2.99 -26.74 18.29
CA ASP A 185 2.78 -26.59 16.85
C ASP A 185 1.41 -25.98 16.50
N MET A 186 0.35 -26.36 17.23
CA MET A 186 -0.99 -25.81 17.04
C MET A 186 -1.03 -24.32 17.43
N THR A 187 -0.37 -24.00 18.54
CA THR A 187 -0.24 -22.61 19.03
C THR A 187 0.59 -21.78 18.06
N ALA A 188 1.71 -22.30 17.56
CA ALA A 188 2.55 -21.65 16.56
C ALA A 188 1.80 -21.37 15.25
N ARG A 189 1.01 -22.34 14.78
CA ARG A 189 0.16 -22.15 13.59
C ARG A 189 -0.90 -21.08 13.80
N LEU A 190 -1.58 -21.07 14.96
CA LEU A 190 -2.54 -20.02 15.32
C LEU A 190 -1.88 -18.64 15.32
N MET A 191 -0.71 -18.50 15.97
CA MET A 191 0.07 -17.27 15.98
C MET A 191 0.45 -16.85 14.55
N GLY A 192 0.85 -17.80 13.70
CA GLY A 192 1.15 -17.57 12.29
C GLY A 192 -0.06 -17.04 11.49
N LEU A 193 -1.28 -17.50 11.78
CA LEU A 193 -2.51 -16.97 11.18
C LEU A 193 -2.85 -15.56 11.72
N MET A 194 -2.63 -15.33 13.01
CA MET A 194 -2.86 -14.03 13.66
C MET A 194 -1.88 -12.95 13.21
N THR A 195 -0.69 -13.33 12.74
CA THR A 195 0.38 -12.41 12.30
C THR A 195 0.62 -12.50 10.80
N GLY A 196 -0.09 -13.38 10.11
CA GLY A 196 -0.04 -13.62 8.67
C GLY A 196 -0.44 -12.47 7.81
N TYR A 197 0.00 -12.50 6.55
CA TYR A 197 -0.36 -11.45 5.61
C TYR A 197 -1.88 -11.28 5.52
N LYS A 198 -2.36 -10.04 5.44
CA LYS A 198 -3.76 -9.67 5.27
C LYS A 198 -4.24 -10.06 3.88
N THR A 199 -5.49 -10.43 3.81
CA THR A 199 -6.18 -10.79 2.58
C THR A 199 -7.14 -9.67 2.25
N ASN A 200 -7.04 -9.09 1.05
CA ASN A 200 -7.87 -7.98 0.58
C ASN A 200 -7.75 -6.68 1.41
N ALA A 201 -6.66 -6.50 2.19
CA ALA A 201 -6.43 -5.38 3.10
C ALA A 201 -7.56 -5.06 4.11
N LEU A 202 -8.55 -5.96 4.23
CA LEU A 202 -9.65 -5.85 5.17
C LEU A 202 -9.36 -6.76 6.38
N GLY A 203 -9.61 -6.21 7.56
CA GLY A 203 -9.38 -6.91 8.83
C GLY A 203 -8.08 -6.51 9.53
N SER A 204 -8.15 -6.44 10.85
CA SER A 204 -6.95 -6.39 11.70
C SER A 204 -6.44 -7.81 11.94
N ARG A 205 -5.13 -7.91 12.04
CA ARG A 205 -4.42 -9.12 12.48
C ARG A 205 -4.19 -8.94 13.99
N PRO A 206 -4.72 -9.82 14.87
CA PRO A 206 -4.64 -9.63 16.32
C PRO A 206 -3.24 -9.98 16.84
N TRP A 207 -2.24 -9.19 16.45
CA TRP A 207 -0.83 -9.44 16.75
C TRP A 207 -0.51 -9.35 18.25
N GLU A 208 -1.23 -8.52 19.01
CA GLU A 208 -1.10 -8.44 20.48
C GLU A 208 -1.42 -9.80 21.12
N MET A 209 -2.53 -10.42 20.71
CA MET A 209 -2.92 -11.76 21.16
C MET A 209 -1.92 -12.83 20.74
N ALA A 210 -1.26 -12.67 19.59
CA ALA A 210 -0.21 -13.57 19.17
C ALA A 210 1.04 -13.47 20.07
N LEU A 211 1.40 -12.26 20.52
CA LEU A 211 2.47 -12.08 21.51
C LEU A 211 2.07 -12.64 22.89
N GLU A 212 0.83 -12.48 23.32
CA GLU A 212 0.33 -13.11 24.55
C GLU A 212 0.33 -14.65 24.47
N LEU A 213 0.05 -15.23 23.30
CA LEU A 213 0.18 -16.66 23.07
C LEU A 213 1.64 -17.12 23.08
N TYR A 214 2.54 -16.30 22.55
CA TYR A 214 3.97 -16.57 22.57
C TYR A 214 4.52 -16.60 24.01
N ASP A 215 4.19 -15.59 24.82
CA ASP A 215 4.62 -15.53 26.22
C ASP A 215 4.10 -16.73 27.02
N ARG A 216 2.82 -17.11 26.83
CA ARG A 216 2.28 -18.34 27.43
C ARG A 216 2.97 -19.61 26.94
N LEU A 217 3.32 -19.69 25.66
CA LEU A 217 4.02 -20.84 25.10
C LEU A 217 5.43 -20.97 25.71
N LEU A 218 6.11 -19.86 25.94
CA LEU A 218 7.41 -19.83 26.62
C LEU A 218 7.32 -20.30 28.08
N GLU A 219 6.21 -20.00 28.75
CA GLU A 219 5.94 -20.42 30.14
C GLU A 219 5.41 -21.86 30.26
N SER A 220 4.94 -22.45 29.16
CA SER A 220 4.28 -23.77 29.15
C SER A 220 5.21 -24.96 29.44
N GLY A 221 6.52 -24.78 29.27
CA GLY A 221 7.52 -25.85 29.36
C GLY A 221 7.63 -26.74 28.12
N TYR A 222 6.85 -26.49 27.05
CA TYR A 222 7.05 -27.12 25.75
C TYR A 222 8.30 -26.59 25.04
N ASP A 223 8.92 -27.43 24.21
CA ASP A 223 9.91 -26.96 23.23
C ASP A 223 9.22 -26.01 22.24
N VAL A 224 9.66 -24.76 22.22
CA VAL A 224 9.07 -23.73 21.37
C VAL A 224 9.59 -23.89 19.93
N PRO A 225 8.72 -24.16 18.95
CA PRO A 225 9.16 -24.34 17.58
C PRO A 225 9.62 -23.00 16.98
N LEU A 226 10.56 -23.07 16.03
CA LEU A 226 11.09 -21.89 15.32
C LEU A 226 9.98 -21.04 14.66
N ASP A 227 8.88 -21.67 14.25
CA ASP A 227 7.72 -21.00 13.64
C ASP A 227 6.98 -20.11 14.66
N ALA A 228 6.99 -20.44 15.96
CA ALA A 228 6.43 -19.58 17.00
C ALA A 228 7.28 -18.32 17.20
N HIS A 229 8.62 -18.46 17.24
CA HIS A 229 9.54 -17.32 17.27
C HIS A 229 9.38 -16.43 16.03
N THR A 230 9.23 -17.04 14.85
CA THR A 230 8.96 -16.34 13.59
C THR A 230 7.66 -15.54 13.65
N ALA A 231 6.57 -16.15 14.16
CA ALA A 231 5.30 -15.45 14.31
C ALA A 231 5.37 -14.31 15.35
N ALA A 232 6.15 -14.46 16.42
CA ALA A 232 6.41 -13.38 17.37
C ALA A 232 7.16 -12.20 16.71
N LEU A 233 8.14 -12.47 15.84
CA LEU A 233 8.81 -11.43 15.05
C LEU A 233 7.85 -10.76 14.04
N ASP A 234 7.01 -11.53 13.36
CA ASP A 234 5.95 -10.98 12.50
C ASP A 234 4.99 -10.10 13.32
N ALA A 235 4.68 -10.45 14.58
CA ALA A 235 3.88 -9.61 15.47
C ALA A 235 4.57 -8.29 15.82
N VAL A 236 5.89 -8.32 16.09
CA VAL A 236 6.70 -7.10 16.27
C VAL A 236 6.67 -6.24 15.00
N TRP A 237 6.82 -6.84 13.81
CA TRP A 237 6.66 -6.10 12.56
C TRP A 237 5.28 -5.43 12.44
N ARG A 238 4.21 -6.15 12.82
CA ARG A 238 2.83 -5.62 12.79
C ARG A 238 2.54 -4.52 13.80
N SER A 239 3.19 -4.52 14.97
CA SER A 239 3.05 -3.41 15.92
C SER A 239 3.55 -2.09 15.33
N GLY A 240 4.51 -2.16 14.41
CA GLY A 240 5.07 -1.03 13.70
C GLY A 240 4.56 -0.83 12.28
N GLU A 241 3.25 -0.98 12.01
CA GLU A 241 2.55 -0.81 10.71
C GLU A 241 2.79 0.55 9.97
N SER A 242 3.82 1.31 10.33
CA SER A 242 4.44 2.43 9.60
C SER A 242 4.78 2.11 8.14
N PHE A 243 5.16 0.88 7.79
CA PHE A 243 5.44 0.51 6.41
C PHE A 243 4.23 0.64 5.49
N VAL A 244 3.03 0.39 6.04
CA VAL A 244 1.79 0.42 5.27
C VAL A 244 1.22 1.85 5.16
N LYS A 245 1.66 2.74 6.05
CA LYS A 245 1.12 4.09 6.20
C LYS A 245 2.27 5.11 6.15
N PRO A 246 2.61 5.66 4.96
CA PRO A 246 3.75 6.57 4.79
C PRO A 246 3.64 7.86 5.62
N HIS A 247 2.47 8.16 6.18
CA HIS A 247 2.22 9.35 6.99
C HIS A 247 2.24 9.10 8.50
N ASN A 248 2.37 7.86 8.94
CA ASN A 248 2.45 7.49 10.35
C ASN A 248 3.85 6.98 10.67
N SER A 249 4.79 7.90 10.86
CA SER A 249 6.11 7.56 11.39
C SER A 249 5.99 7.21 12.87
N LEU A 250 6.42 6.01 13.26
CA LEU A 250 6.56 5.64 14.67
C LEU A 250 7.50 6.59 15.39
N SER A 251 7.20 6.85 16.67
CA SER A 251 8.09 7.64 17.52
C SER A 251 9.44 6.92 17.72
N PRO A 252 10.54 7.64 17.98
CA PRO A 252 11.83 7.00 18.27
C PRO A 252 11.75 5.99 19.41
N THR A 253 10.98 6.29 20.46
CA THR A 253 10.77 5.39 21.61
C THR A 253 10.10 4.08 21.20
N ASP A 254 9.06 4.13 20.36
CA ASP A 254 8.38 2.93 19.89
C ASP A 254 9.32 2.06 19.04
N ARG A 255 10.15 2.69 18.20
CA ARG A 255 11.16 2.00 17.40
C ARG A 255 12.19 1.28 18.25
N ASP A 256 12.66 1.92 19.34
CA ASP A 256 13.60 1.29 20.26
C ASP A 256 12.94 0.15 21.06
N CYS A 257 11.68 0.29 21.47
CA CYS A 257 10.91 -0.80 22.08
C CYS A 257 10.77 -2.01 21.14
N MET A 258 10.47 -1.77 19.86
CA MET A 258 10.39 -2.81 18.84
C MET A 258 11.74 -3.49 18.60
N TRP A 259 12.82 -2.70 18.52
CA TRP A 259 14.17 -3.23 18.39
C TRP A 259 14.53 -4.15 19.55
N ASN A 260 14.27 -3.71 20.79
CA ASN A 260 14.51 -4.51 21.98
C ASN A 260 13.67 -5.79 22.01
N ALA A 261 12.42 -5.75 21.54
CA ALA A 261 11.57 -6.94 21.43
C ALA A 261 12.13 -7.95 20.42
N LEU A 262 12.55 -7.48 19.24
CA LEU A 262 13.21 -8.32 18.23
C LEU A 262 14.49 -8.98 18.78
N VAL A 263 15.36 -8.21 19.45
CA VAL A 263 16.62 -8.72 20.00
C VAL A 263 16.34 -9.82 21.02
N ARG A 264 15.38 -9.60 21.94
CA ARG A 264 14.98 -10.61 22.93
C ARG A 264 14.43 -11.89 22.31
N ILE A 265 13.73 -11.81 21.17
CA ILE A 265 13.23 -13.01 20.48
C ILE A 265 14.39 -13.72 19.77
N ARG A 266 15.29 -12.97 19.12
CA ARG A 266 16.46 -13.53 18.43
C ARG A 266 17.41 -14.27 19.37
N GLU A 267 17.68 -13.71 20.54
CA GLU A 267 18.57 -14.29 21.55
C GLU A 267 18.08 -15.64 22.11
N ARG A 268 16.78 -15.93 21.99
CA ARG A 268 16.21 -17.21 22.44
C ARG A 268 16.42 -18.35 21.45
N VAL A 269 16.76 -18.06 20.20
CA VAL A 269 16.92 -19.05 19.14
C VAL A 269 18.41 -19.34 18.93
N PRO A 270 18.88 -20.58 19.23
CA PRO A 270 20.25 -20.98 18.94
C PRO A 270 20.51 -20.98 17.43
N ASP A 271 21.69 -20.51 17.01
CA ASP A 271 22.05 -20.41 15.58
C ASP A 271 21.96 -21.76 14.84
N ALA A 272 22.21 -22.86 15.54
CA ALA A 272 22.10 -24.22 14.99
C ALA A 272 20.67 -24.60 14.56
N GLN A 273 19.64 -23.89 15.03
CA GLN A 273 18.25 -24.12 14.62
C GLN A 273 17.86 -23.31 13.37
N VAL A 274 18.61 -22.27 13.03
CA VAL A 274 18.28 -21.34 11.94
C VAL A 274 18.83 -21.89 10.62
N MET A 275 18.17 -22.92 10.08
CA MET A 275 18.55 -23.56 8.82
C MET A 275 17.33 -23.91 7.96
N GLY A 276 17.55 -24.03 6.66
CA GLY A 276 16.53 -24.45 5.69
C GLY A 276 15.32 -23.52 5.63
N ASP A 277 14.17 -24.05 5.21
CA ASP A 277 12.97 -23.24 4.97
C ASP A 277 12.44 -22.52 6.22
N ALA A 278 12.50 -23.17 7.39
CA ALA A 278 12.10 -22.55 8.64
C ALA A 278 13.09 -21.44 9.06
N GLY A 279 14.40 -21.69 8.92
CA GLY A 279 15.43 -20.67 9.12
C GLY A 279 15.26 -19.47 8.21
N CYS A 280 14.95 -19.69 6.93
CA CYS A 280 14.71 -18.59 6.00
C CYS A 280 13.49 -17.74 6.40
N ARG A 281 12.39 -18.36 6.85
CA ARG A 281 11.20 -17.65 7.34
C ARG A 281 11.52 -16.82 8.58
N PHE A 282 12.30 -17.39 9.50
CA PHE A 282 12.75 -16.70 10.70
C PHE A 282 13.62 -15.48 10.35
N THR A 283 14.60 -15.63 9.45
CA THR A 283 15.45 -14.52 8.99
C THR A 283 14.65 -13.46 8.23
N GLU A 284 13.68 -13.86 7.40
CA GLU A 284 12.76 -12.92 6.75
C GLU A 284 11.95 -12.10 7.78
N ALA A 285 11.46 -12.74 8.85
CA ALA A 285 10.75 -12.05 9.92
C ALA A 285 11.66 -11.10 10.73
N LEU A 286 12.94 -11.46 10.93
CA LEU A 286 13.95 -10.54 11.49
C LEU A 286 14.14 -9.31 10.59
N ILE A 287 14.26 -9.51 9.27
CA ILE A 287 14.40 -8.41 8.30
C ILE A 287 13.18 -7.47 8.39
N LYS A 288 11.96 -8.02 8.40
CA LYS A 288 10.72 -7.24 8.54
C LYS A 288 10.71 -6.41 9.82
N ALA A 289 10.98 -7.02 10.96
CA ALA A 289 10.92 -6.34 12.26
C ALA A 289 12.09 -5.36 12.46
N ALA A 290 13.29 -5.67 11.96
CA ALA A 290 14.44 -4.74 11.96
C ALA A 290 14.14 -3.49 11.13
N GLY A 291 13.56 -3.68 9.94
CA GLY A 291 13.10 -2.58 9.11
C GLY A 291 12.01 -1.75 9.79
N ALA A 292 11.05 -2.39 10.49
CA ALA A 292 9.95 -1.70 11.19
C ALA A 292 10.45 -0.85 12.34
N ALA A 293 11.49 -1.33 13.04
CA ALA A 293 12.22 -0.59 14.05
C ALA A 293 13.11 0.54 13.45
N GLY A 294 13.12 0.73 12.13
CA GLY A 294 13.88 1.77 11.43
C GLY A 294 15.39 1.49 11.32
N ARG A 295 15.83 0.24 11.54
CA ARG A 295 17.24 -0.19 11.46
C ARG A 295 17.50 -0.84 10.09
N TRP A 296 17.52 -0.02 9.04
CA TRP A 296 17.66 -0.50 7.66
C TRP A 296 19.01 -1.17 7.41
N GLU A 297 20.09 -0.74 8.07
CA GLU A 297 21.41 -1.38 7.98
C GLU A 297 21.38 -2.82 8.51
N ALA A 298 20.65 -3.05 9.61
CA ALA A 298 20.48 -4.39 10.17
C ALA A 298 19.65 -5.29 9.24
N ALA A 299 18.60 -4.76 8.62
CA ALA A 299 17.82 -5.48 7.62
C ALA A 299 18.68 -5.89 6.40
N LEU A 300 19.57 -5.01 5.95
CA LEU A 300 20.54 -5.32 4.89
C LEU A 300 21.56 -6.37 5.31
N GLN A 301 22.12 -6.25 6.52
CA GLN A 301 23.09 -7.21 7.04
C GLN A 301 22.48 -8.60 7.12
N LEU A 302 21.27 -8.72 7.68
CA LEU A 302 20.53 -9.98 7.77
C LEU A 302 20.25 -10.58 6.38
N LEU A 303 19.95 -9.76 5.37
CA LEU A 303 19.81 -10.22 3.99
C LEU A 303 21.15 -10.67 3.39
N SER A 304 22.24 -9.97 3.70
CA SER A 304 23.59 -10.31 3.21
C SER A 304 24.18 -11.58 3.84
N ASP A 305 23.70 -11.95 5.03
CA ASP A 305 24.09 -13.19 5.72
C ASP A 305 23.40 -14.42 5.09
N MET A 306 22.42 -14.22 4.20
CA MET A 306 21.75 -15.28 3.45
C MET A 306 22.50 -15.57 2.12
N ASP A 307 22.51 -16.83 1.72
CA ASP A 307 23.14 -17.31 0.48
C ASP A 307 22.29 -16.98 -0.75
N VAL A 308 22.83 -16.14 -1.63
CA VAL A 308 22.16 -15.64 -2.84
C VAL A 308 22.21 -16.66 -4.00
N THR A 309 22.81 -17.84 -3.80
CA THR A 309 22.86 -18.89 -4.84
C THR A 309 21.49 -19.58 -5.03
N LEU A 310 21.13 -19.85 -6.29
CA LEU A 310 19.87 -20.52 -6.65
C LEU A 310 19.79 -21.91 -5.98
N ALA A 311 18.67 -22.16 -5.29
CA ALA A 311 18.38 -23.17 -4.26
C ALA A 311 18.62 -24.67 -4.56
N ALA A 312 19.38 -25.04 -5.58
CA ALA A 312 19.60 -26.44 -5.95
C ALA A 312 20.52 -27.22 -4.99
N THR A 313 21.16 -26.59 -4.01
CA THR A 313 22.36 -27.18 -3.38
C THR A 313 22.28 -27.54 -1.90
N SER A 314 21.30 -27.13 -1.10
CA SER A 314 21.19 -27.64 0.29
C SER A 314 19.95 -27.14 1.03
N HIS A 315 19.19 -28.06 1.62
CA HIS A 315 18.10 -27.78 2.57
C HIS A 315 18.58 -27.15 3.89
N ARG A 316 19.89 -26.93 4.05
CA ARG A 316 20.50 -26.26 5.21
C ARG A 316 20.80 -24.78 4.96
N LEU A 317 20.88 -24.36 3.69
CA LEU A 317 21.23 -22.98 3.35
C LEU A 317 20.06 -22.03 3.63
N LEU A 318 20.40 -20.81 4.04
CA LEU A 318 19.45 -19.72 4.16
C LEU A 318 19.42 -18.97 2.83
N VAL A 319 18.36 -19.11 2.05
CA VAL A 319 18.25 -18.46 0.72
C VAL A 319 17.27 -17.29 0.80
N PRO A 320 17.63 -16.09 0.32
CA PRO A 320 16.73 -14.94 0.26
C PRO A 320 15.44 -15.27 -0.51
N THR A 321 14.29 -14.85 0.04
CA THR A 321 12.99 -14.89 -0.65
C THR A 321 12.73 -13.60 -1.41
N ALA A 322 11.73 -13.62 -2.28
CA ALA A 322 11.23 -12.39 -2.89
C ALA A 322 10.81 -11.38 -1.80
N GLU A 323 10.12 -11.84 -0.75
CA GLU A 323 9.70 -11.05 0.40
C GLU A 323 10.88 -10.46 1.18
N SER A 324 11.94 -11.23 1.48
CA SER A 324 13.10 -10.72 2.22
C SER A 324 13.79 -9.58 1.48
N PHE A 325 13.93 -9.69 0.15
CA PHE A 325 14.40 -8.60 -0.70
C PHE A 325 13.45 -7.40 -0.66
N LEU A 326 12.14 -7.60 -0.83
CA LEU A 326 11.17 -6.50 -0.84
C LEU A 326 11.16 -5.72 0.47
N PHE A 327 11.20 -6.39 1.62
CA PHE A 327 11.22 -5.72 2.93
C PHE A 327 12.55 -5.00 3.20
N ALA A 328 13.69 -5.57 2.81
CA ALA A 328 14.98 -4.88 2.92
C ALA A 328 15.06 -3.64 2.01
N MET A 329 14.53 -3.73 0.78
CA MET A 329 14.42 -2.56 -0.09
C MET A 329 13.46 -1.53 0.49
N ALA A 330 12.33 -1.97 1.06
CA ALA A 330 11.36 -1.08 1.69
C ALA A 330 11.95 -0.33 2.90
N SER A 331 12.77 -1.00 3.73
CA SER A 331 13.47 -0.33 4.83
C SER A 331 14.50 0.69 4.33
N CYS A 332 15.23 0.38 3.26
CA CYS A 332 16.15 1.34 2.63
C CYS A 332 15.41 2.59 2.13
N ASN A 333 14.29 2.39 1.43
CA ASN A 333 13.47 3.49 0.92
C ASN A 333 12.85 4.33 2.04
N ALA A 334 12.40 3.69 3.13
CA ALA A 334 11.89 4.39 4.32
C ALA A 334 12.96 5.27 5.01
N ALA A 335 14.23 4.87 4.92
CA ALA A 335 15.38 5.67 5.36
C ALA A 335 15.90 6.66 4.28
N HIS A 336 15.17 6.84 3.17
CA HIS A 336 15.56 7.65 2.01
C HIS A 336 16.84 7.22 1.29
N ASN A 337 17.28 5.97 1.46
CA ASN A 337 18.47 5.40 0.84
C ASN A 337 18.16 4.70 -0.50
N ALA A 338 17.77 5.50 -1.50
CA ALA A 338 17.35 5.01 -2.82
C ALA A 338 18.45 4.23 -3.58
N ALA A 339 19.73 4.58 -3.36
CA ALA A 339 20.86 3.92 -4.01
C ALA A 339 20.98 2.45 -3.58
N HIS A 340 20.92 2.17 -2.28
CA HIS A 340 20.97 0.80 -1.74
C HIS A 340 19.75 -0.01 -2.19
N ALA A 341 18.55 0.58 -2.16
CA ALA A 341 17.35 -0.08 -2.64
C ALA A 341 17.44 -0.41 -4.15
N SER A 342 18.03 0.47 -4.96
CA SER A 342 18.21 0.25 -6.40
C SER A 342 19.22 -0.87 -6.68
N ALA A 343 20.34 -0.89 -5.96
CA ALA A 343 21.34 -1.96 -6.08
C ALA A 343 20.74 -3.33 -5.67
N LEU A 344 19.97 -3.38 -4.58
CA LEU A 344 19.25 -4.59 -4.19
C LEU A 344 18.21 -5.01 -5.25
N TYR A 345 17.55 -4.06 -5.89
CA TYR A 345 16.58 -4.35 -6.94
C TYR A 345 17.21 -5.05 -8.15
N GLU A 346 18.45 -4.69 -8.51
CA GLU A 346 19.19 -5.36 -9.58
C GLU A 346 19.40 -6.85 -9.23
N THR A 347 19.90 -7.15 -8.03
CA THR A 347 20.05 -8.54 -7.54
C THR A 347 18.71 -9.28 -7.47
N PHE A 348 17.66 -8.62 -6.95
CA PHE A 348 16.32 -9.16 -6.92
C PHE A 348 15.81 -9.52 -8.31
N SER A 349 15.99 -8.62 -9.29
CA SER A 349 15.50 -8.80 -10.66
C SER A 349 16.19 -9.93 -11.42
N ALA A 350 17.38 -10.35 -10.98
CA ALA A 350 18.08 -11.51 -11.53
C ALA A 350 17.50 -12.85 -11.03
N LEU A 351 16.84 -12.86 -9.86
CA LEU A 351 16.32 -14.07 -9.20
C LEU A 351 14.79 -14.18 -9.22
N TYR A 352 14.10 -13.03 -9.14
CA TYR A 352 12.68 -12.93 -8.89
C TYR A 352 12.03 -11.85 -9.75
N THR A 353 10.71 -11.92 -9.85
CA THR A 353 9.89 -10.84 -10.38
C THR A 353 9.11 -10.20 -9.23
N LEU A 354 8.65 -8.96 -9.38
CA LEU A 354 7.80 -8.32 -8.35
C LEU A 354 6.51 -9.12 -8.06
N ARG A 355 6.08 -9.98 -8.99
CA ARG A 355 4.93 -10.90 -8.82
C ARG A 355 5.26 -12.18 -8.08
N SER A 356 6.54 -12.45 -7.84
CA SER A 356 6.97 -13.59 -7.05
C SER A 356 6.66 -13.41 -5.56
N ALA A 357 6.37 -12.20 -5.10
CA ALA A 357 6.09 -11.88 -3.70
C ALA A 357 4.58 -11.80 -3.40
N HIS A 358 4.22 -12.04 -2.14
CA HIS A 358 2.87 -11.84 -1.63
C HIS A 358 2.35 -10.38 -1.82
N PRO A 359 1.06 -10.15 -2.12
CA PRO A 359 0.50 -8.81 -2.33
C PRO A 359 0.76 -7.79 -1.21
N GLU A 360 0.71 -8.18 0.07
CA GLU A 360 1.04 -7.26 1.18
C GLU A 360 2.54 -6.88 1.21
N ALA A 361 3.45 -7.79 0.85
CA ALA A 361 4.87 -7.49 0.75
C ALA A 361 5.15 -6.56 -0.45
N LEU A 362 4.50 -6.84 -1.59
CA LEU A 362 4.52 -5.95 -2.75
C LEU A 362 3.96 -4.57 -2.42
N LEU A 363 2.85 -4.50 -1.69
CA LEU A 363 2.24 -3.26 -1.24
C LEU A 363 3.20 -2.45 -0.37
N ALA A 364 3.84 -3.08 0.62
CA ALA A 364 4.81 -2.42 1.49
C ALA A 364 6.00 -1.86 0.68
N TYR A 365 6.51 -2.62 -0.28
CA TYR A 365 7.54 -2.14 -1.20
C TYR A 365 7.07 -0.94 -2.03
N LEU A 366 5.92 -1.06 -2.72
CA LEU A 366 5.39 0.01 -3.56
C LEU A 366 5.10 1.29 -2.77
N GLN A 367 4.61 1.17 -1.53
CA GLN A 367 4.38 2.32 -0.65
C GLN A 367 5.69 2.98 -0.22
N SER A 368 6.74 2.19 0.05
CA SER A 368 8.06 2.71 0.40
C SER A 368 8.66 3.57 -0.72
N LEU A 369 8.37 3.28 -2.00
CA LEU A 369 8.87 4.05 -3.14
C LEU A 369 8.43 5.52 -3.12
N ARG A 370 7.33 5.85 -2.41
CA ARG A 370 6.89 7.23 -2.23
C ARG A 370 7.90 8.10 -1.47
N ASN A 371 8.76 7.49 -0.64
CA ASN A 371 9.80 8.21 0.10
C ASN A 371 11.02 8.56 -0.77
N VAL A 372 11.15 7.93 -1.94
CA VAL A 372 12.30 8.05 -2.85
C VAL A 372 11.87 8.47 -4.27
N GLU A 373 10.65 9.00 -4.44
CA GLU A 373 10.10 9.39 -5.75
C GLU A 373 10.96 10.41 -6.51
N HIS A 374 11.78 11.19 -5.79
CA HIS A 374 12.66 12.21 -6.34
C HIS A 374 14.09 11.71 -6.57
N LEU A 375 14.42 10.51 -6.10
CA LEU A 375 15.77 9.93 -6.12
C LEU A 375 15.86 8.73 -7.07
N SER A 376 14.77 7.99 -7.27
CA SER A 376 14.78 6.76 -8.07
C SER A 376 14.14 6.95 -9.45
N ALA A 377 14.94 6.78 -10.50
CA ALA A 377 14.49 6.84 -11.89
C ALA A 377 13.69 5.60 -12.35
N HIS A 378 13.75 4.49 -11.60
CA HIS A 378 13.22 3.19 -12.02
C HIS A 378 11.76 2.96 -11.64
N ILE A 379 11.17 3.79 -10.77
CA ILE A 379 9.80 3.61 -10.25
C ILE A 379 8.79 3.45 -11.39
N GLY A 380 8.84 4.32 -12.40
CA GLY A 380 7.89 4.28 -13.50
C GLY A 380 8.03 3.01 -14.34
N THR A 381 9.25 2.49 -14.54
CA THR A 381 9.47 1.23 -15.26
C THR A 381 8.98 0.01 -14.49
N GLN A 382 9.10 0.02 -13.16
CA GLN A 382 8.60 -1.06 -12.31
C GLN A 382 7.07 -1.11 -12.32
N VAL A 383 6.40 0.04 -12.19
CA VAL A 383 4.93 0.12 -12.29
C VAL A 383 4.45 -0.26 -13.68
N GLU A 384 5.13 0.20 -14.73
CA GLU A 384 4.83 -0.18 -16.11
C GLU A 384 4.96 -1.70 -16.32
N GLY A 385 6.05 -2.31 -15.86
CA GLY A 385 6.25 -3.77 -15.94
C GLY A 385 5.17 -4.57 -15.20
N LEU A 386 4.78 -4.12 -14.00
CA LEU A 386 3.71 -4.73 -13.22
C LEU A 386 2.34 -4.68 -13.93
N VAL A 387 2.01 -3.57 -14.60
CA VAL A 387 0.67 -3.39 -15.19
C VAL A 387 0.59 -3.96 -16.61
N MET A 388 1.68 -3.92 -17.36
CA MET A 388 1.66 -4.25 -18.79
C MET A 388 1.70 -5.75 -19.08
N ASP A 389 2.08 -6.58 -18.12
CA ASP A 389 2.12 -8.04 -18.27
C ASP A 389 0.74 -8.72 -18.30
N GLY A 390 -0.34 -7.97 -18.08
CA GLY A 390 -1.72 -8.42 -18.21
C GLY A 390 -2.22 -9.33 -17.09
N LYS A 391 -1.41 -9.56 -16.05
CA LYS A 391 -1.82 -10.32 -14.87
C LYS A 391 -2.54 -9.38 -13.91
N GLY A 392 -3.61 -9.82 -13.24
CA GLY A 392 -4.36 -8.99 -12.28
C GLY A 392 -3.47 -8.45 -11.16
N LEU A 393 -3.89 -7.38 -10.47
CA LEU A 393 -3.14 -6.76 -9.37
C LEU A 393 -4.11 -6.41 -8.24
N ASP A 394 -3.73 -6.71 -6.99
CA ASP A 394 -4.59 -6.45 -5.83
C ASP A 394 -4.95 -4.96 -5.71
N ARG A 395 -6.18 -4.67 -5.27
CA ARG A 395 -6.76 -3.31 -5.24
C ARG A 395 -5.88 -2.29 -4.51
N PRO A 396 -5.32 -2.56 -3.31
CA PRO A 396 -4.39 -1.65 -2.65
C PRO A 396 -3.13 -1.37 -3.47
N CYS A 397 -2.57 -2.39 -4.13
CA CYS A 397 -1.41 -2.21 -5.01
C CYS A 397 -1.78 -1.33 -6.22
N CYS A 398 -2.97 -1.51 -6.80
CA CYS A 398 -3.47 -0.64 -7.87
C CYS A 398 -3.55 0.83 -7.44
N VAL A 399 -4.10 1.11 -6.24
CA VAL A 399 -4.18 2.46 -5.68
C VAL A 399 -2.79 3.07 -5.52
N VAL A 400 -1.83 2.33 -4.97
CA VAL A 400 -0.46 2.83 -4.76
C VAL A 400 0.25 3.06 -6.09
N CYS A 401 0.09 2.17 -7.08
CA CYS A 401 0.60 2.40 -8.43
C CYS A 401 0.02 3.68 -9.06
N LEU A 402 -1.29 3.95 -8.90
CA LEU A 402 -1.92 5.19 -9.35
C LEU A 402 -1.33 6.41 -8.62
N GLN A 403 -1.10 6.32 -7.31
CA GLN A 403 -0.44 7.37 -6.54
C GLN A 403 0.97 7.67 -7.06
N LEU A 404 1.79 6.64 -7.28
CA LEU A 404 3.15 6.78 -7.83
C LEU A 404 3.11 7.43 -9.23
N LEU A 405 2.23 6.96 -10.13
CA LEU A 405 2.10 7.51 -11.48
C LEU A 405 1.60 8.97 -11.48
N SER A 406 0.78 9.35 -10.50
CA SER A 406 0.27 10.72 -10.37
C SER A 406 1.34 11.75 -10.01
N SER A 407 2.49 11.31 -9.49
CA SER A 407 3.65 12.17 -9.27
C SER A 407 4.25 12.62 -10.59
N GLN A 408 4.57 13.91 -10.71
CA GLN A 408 5.21 14.46 -11.91
C GLN A 408 6.63 13.91 -12.12
N ARG A 409 7.29 13.44 -11.05
CA ARG A 409 8.68 12.98 -11.03
C ARG A 409 8.87 11.56 -11.55
N VAL A 410 7.81 10.76 -11.54
CA VAL A 410 7.86 9.37 -12.00
C VAL A 410 7.68 9.34 -13.51
N HIS A 411 8.67 8.87 -14.27
CA HIS A 411 8.59 8.80 -15.74
C HIS A 411 8.48 7.35 -16.22
N THR A 412 7.61 7.10 -17.20
CA THR A 412 7.39 5.79 -17.84
C THR A 412 8.18 5.73 -19.16
N LYS A 413 8.68 4.55 -19.55
CA LYS A 413 9.55 4.44 -20.73
C LYS A 413 8.76 4.27 -22.03
N GLN A 414 7.72 3.43 -22.05
CA GLN A 414 7.06 3.04 -23.31
C GLN A 414 5.64 3.60 -23.43
N ALA A 415 4.83 3.43 -22.39
CA ALA A 415 3.44 3.85 -22.38
C ALA A 415 3.26 5.23 -21.74
N ALA A 416 2.33 6.01 -22.28
CA ALA A 416 1.86 7.21 -21.61
C ALA A 416 1.17 6.84 -20.29
N LYS A 417 1.42 7.60 -19.21
CA LYS A 417 0.88 7.34 -17.86
C LYS A 417 -0.62 7.06 -17.84
N TRP A 418 -1.40 7.78 -18.65
CA TRP A 418 -2.85 7.62 -18.71
C TRP A 418 -3.27 6.24 -19.24
N ARG A 419 -2.51 5.63 -20.16
CA ARG A 419 -2.79 4.26 -20.65
C ARG A 419 -2.53 3.22 -19.58
N ILE A 420 -1.47 3.42 -18.78
CA ILE A 420 -1.17 2.55 -17.63
C ILE A 420 -2.27 2.70 -16.57
N ALA A 421 -2.69 3.93 -16.29
CA ALA A 421 -3.79 4.22 -15.36
C ALA A 421 -5.12 3.58 -15.80
N GLN A 422 -5.46 3.59 -17.09
CA GLN A 422 -6.64 2.90 -17.61
C GLN A 422 -6.60 1.39 -17.34
N ARG A 423 -5.44 0.76 -17.54
CA ARG A 423 -5.27 -0.67 -17.23
C ARG A 423 -5.39 -0.94 -15.74
N LEU A 424 -4.80 -0.10 -14.90
CA LEU A 424 -4.95 -0.17 -13.45
C LEU A 424 -6.42 -0.04 -13.01
N LEU A 425 -7.19 0.88 -13.60
CA LEU A 425 -8.61 1.03 -13.31
C LEU A 425 -9.41 -0.23 -13.70
N ARG A 426 -9.05 -0.91 -14.79
CA ARG A 426 -9.69 -2.19 -15.15
C ARG A 426 -9.33 -3.33 -14.20
N MET A 427 -8.16 -3.29 -13.58
CA MET A 427 -7.73 -4.27 -12.57
C MET A 427 -8.31 -3.95 -11.18
N TYR A 428 -8.61 -2.69 -10.90
CA TYR A 428 -9.05 -2.18 -9.59
C TYR A 428 -10.36 -2.82 -9.07
N ASP A 429 -11.24 -3.26 -9.99
CA ASP A 429 -12.56 -3.79 -9.68
C ASP A 429 -12.61 -5.27 -9.32
N SER A 430 -11.47 -5.96 -9.28
CA SER A 430 -11.44 -7.37 -8.88
C SER A 430 -11.89 -7.61 -7.44
N ASN A 431 -12.05 -6.55 -6.62
CA ASN A 431 -12.33 -6.68 -5.20
C ASN A 431 -13.62 -5.97 -4.75
N PRO A 432 -14.36 -6.53 -3.78
CA PRO A 432 -15.61 -5.96 -3.30
C PRO A 432 -15.35 -4.57 -2.72
N TRP A 433 -16.25 -3.64 -3.04
CA TRP A 433 -16.20 -2.28 -2.52
C TRP A 433 -16.30 -2.27 -0.99
N PRO A 434 -15.58 -1.37 -0.30
CA PRO A 434 -15.83 -1.12 1.11
C PRO A 434 -17.31 -0.82 1.33
N GLN A 435 -17.95 -1.61 2.21
CA GLN A 435 -19.38 -1.47 2.50
C GLN A 435 -19.66 -0.20 3.30
N GLN A 436 -18.66 0.30 4.05
CA GLN A 436 -18.75 1.55 4.80
C GLN A 436 -18.57 2.77 3.87
N PRO A 437 -19.59 3.64 3.71
CA PRO A 437 -19.51 4.82 2.84
C PRO A 437 -18.32 5.76 3.07
N PRO A 438 -17.87 6.07 4.31
CA PRO A 438 -16.74 6.99 4.49
C PRO A 438 -15.41 6.37 4.04
N VAL A 439 -15.21 5.07 4.23
CA VAL A 439 -14.02 4.34 3.78
C VAL A 439 -14.00 4.31 2.25
N ARG A 440 -15.15 4.02 1.63
CA ARG A 440 -15.31 4.07 0.18
C ARG A 440 -15.01 5.45 -0.38
N LYS A 441 -15.53 6.51 0.25
CA LYS A 441 -15.29 7.90 -0.14
C LYS A 441 -13.80 8.24 -0.10
N ALA A 442 -13.10 7.90 0.99
CA ALA A 442 -11.67 8.21 1.14
C ALA A 442 -10.80 7.51 0.07
N GLU A 443 -11.10 6.25 -0.23
CA GLU A 443 -10.38 5.50 -1.25
C GLU A 443 -10.66 6.02 -2.66
N LEU A 444 -11.94 6.24 -2.98
CA LEU A 444 -12.35 6.81 -4.28
C LEU A 444 -11.77 8.20 -4.51
N GLN A 445 -11.80 9.09 -3.52
CA GLN A 445 -11.19 10.41 -3.63
C GLN A 445 -9.68 10.32 -3.94
N THR A 446 -8.99 9.32 -3.40
CA THR A 446 -7.59 9.05 -3.72
C THR A 446 -7.42 8.66 -5.19
N VAL A 447 -8.22 7.69 -5.67
CA VAL A 447 -8.19 7.24 -7.07
C VAL A 447 -8.54 8.39 -8.04
N PHE A 448 -9.60 9.14 -7.72
CA PHE A 448 -10.08 10.27 -8.52
C PHE A 448 -9.03 11.37 -8.61
N ARG A 449 -8.40 11.71 -7.47
CA ARG A 449 -7.28 12.66 -7.44
C ARG A 449 -6.15 12.20 -8.36
N CYS A 450 -5.73 10.94 -8.28
CA CYS A 450 -4.67 10.42 -9.13
C CYS A 450 -5.04 10.49 -10.61
N CYS A 451 -6.27 10.12 -10.98
CA CYS A 451 -6.74 10.17 -12.37
C CYS A 451 -6.77 11.61 -12.92
N HIS A 452 -7.26 12.57 -12.12
CA HIS A 452 -7.26 13.99 -12.48
C HIS A 452 -5.85 14.55 -12.68
N LEU A 453 -4.89 14.20 -11.80
CA LEU A 453 -3.49 14.60 -11.94
C LEU A 453 -2.82 13.98 -13.20
N ILE A 454 -3.09 12.70 -13.48
CA ILE A 454 -2.55 12.02 -14.67
C ILE A 454 -3.17 12.59 -15.95
N ALA A 455 -4.47 12.86 -15.95
CA ALA A 455 -5.16 13.47 -17.08
C ALA A 455 -4.63 14.89 -17.35
N ALA A 456 -4.55 15.74 -16.34
CA ALA A 456 -4.04 17.10 -16.47
C ALA A 456 -2.56 17.15 -16.94
N SER A 457 -1.71 16.26 -16.43
CA SER A 457 -0.32 16.16 -16.91
C SER A 457 -0.20 15.66 -18.35
N SER A 458 -1.09 14.76 -18.80
CA SER A 458 -1.09 14.27 -20.19
C SER A 458 -1.49 15.35 -21.21
N VAL A 459 -2.41 16.25 -20.85
CA VAL A 459 -2.82 17.38 -21.69
C VAL A 459 -1.66 18.34 -21.92
N ASN A 460 -0.82 18.54 -20.91
CA ASN A 460 0.38 19.37 -21.05
C ASN A 460 1.39 18.75 -22.02
N ALA A 461 1.65 17.45 -21.92
CA ALA A 461 2.60 16.74 -22.79
C ALA A 461 2.17 16.75 -24.28
N ALA A 462 0.86 16.64 -24.54
CA ALA A 462 0.31 16.71 -25.89
C ALA A 462 0.54 18.07 -26.58
N LYS A 463 0.68 19.18 -25.82
CA LYS A 463 1.02 20.49 -26.38
C LYS A 463 2.48 20.59 -26.83
N VAL A 464 3.36 19.78 -26.26
CA VAL A 464 4.81 19.78 -26.57
C VAL A 464 5.14 18.84 -27.73
N SER A 465 4.44 17.72 -27.88
CA SER A 465 4.62 16.81 -29.01
C SER A 465 3.42 16.86 -29.97
N ALA A 466 3.60 17.47 -31.14
CA ALA A 466 2.61 17.48 -32.22
C ALA A 466 2.21 16.07 -32.72
N SER A 467 2.94 15.01 -32.31
CA SER A 467 2.74 13.61 -32.74
C SER A 467 1.91 12.74 -31.77
N ALA A 468 1.35 13.27 -30.69
CA ALA A 468 0.55 12.49 -29.73
C ALA A 468 -0.97 12.77 -29.84
N SER A 469 -1.57 12.27 -30.92
CA SER A 469 -2.95 12.59 -31.36
C SER A 469 -4.06 11.69 -30.77
N ALA A 470 -4.18 11.58 -29.44
CA ALA A 470 -5.38 11.02 -28.82
C ALA A 470 -5.79 11.81 -27.57
N PRO A 471 -7.05 12.29 -27.47
CA PRO A 471 -7.54 12.93 -26.26
C PRO A 471 -7.46 11.94 -25.09
N CYS A 472 -6.98 12.41 -23.93
CA CYS A 472 -6.90 11.59 -22.73
C CYS A 472 -8.32 11.24 -22.25
N SER A 473 -8.76 10.01 -22.50
CA SER A 473 -10.11 9.52 -22.15
C SER A 473 -10.23 9.04 -20.70
N LEU A 474 -9.16 9.11 -19.90
CA LEU A 474 -9.09 8.49 -18.56
C LEU A 474 -10.25 8.88 -17.64
N VAL A 475 -10.52 10.18 -17.48
CA VAL A 475 -11.59 10.67 -16.58
C VAL A 475 -12.97 10.38 -17.17
N THR A 476 -13.12 10.43 -18.50
CA THR A 476 -14.38 10.12 -19.20
C THR A 476 -14.74 8.64 -19.06
N GLU A 477 -13.77 7.74 -19.22
CA GLU A 477 -13.93 6.30 -19.02
C GLU A 477 -14.25 5.98 -17.56
N LEU A 478 -13.55 6.60 -16.61
CA LEU A 478 -13.84 6.46 -15.19
C LEU A 478 -15.27 6.92 -14.86
N ARG A 479 -15.73 8.05 -15.43
CA ARG A 479 -17.11 8.51 -15.25
C ARG A 479 -18.09 7.50 -15.83
N ALA A 480 -17.88 7.04 -17.07
CA ALA A 480 -18.76 6.06 -17.71
C ALA A 480 -18.86 4.77 -16.88
N TYR A 481 -17.73 4.34 -16.32
CA TYR A 481 -17.67 3.21 -15.41
C TYR A 481 -18.47 3.45 -14.11
N LEU A 482 -18.26 4.56 -13.41
CA LEU A 482 -19.02 4.89 -12.19
C LEU A 482 -20.53 4.98 -12.46
N VAL A 483 -20.93 5.58 -13.59
CA VAL A 483 -22.33 5.66 -14.01
C VAL A 483 -22.91 4.26 -14.22
N SER A 484 -22.13 3.32 -14.76
CA SER A 484 -22.59 1.94 -14.97
C SER A 484 -22.77 1.16 -13.66
N VAL A 485 -21.96 1.44 -12.64
CA VAL A 485 -21.99 0.72 -11.35
C VAL A 485 -22.95 1.35 -10.34
N PHE A 486 -22.91 2.67 -10.18
CA PHE A 486 -23.65 3.40 -9.14
C PHE A 486 -24.82 4.23 -9.67
N GLY A 487 -24.91 4.43 -10.99
CA GLY A 487 -25.89 5.30 -11.62
C GLY A 487 -25.38 6.75 -11.80
N ARG A 488 -26.08 7.51 -12.66
CA ARG A 488 -25.67 8.87 -13.05
C ARG A 488 -25.75 9.90 -11.92
N ASP A 489 -26.70 9.72 -11.01
CA ASP A 489 -27.00 10.66 -9.92
C ASP A 489 -26.36 10.23 -8.59
N SER A 490 -25.37 9.33 -8.65
CA SER A 490 -24.71 8.80 -7.46
C SER A 490 -23.77 9.82 -6.80
N CYS A 491 -23.54 9.64 -5.50
CA CYS A 491 -22.56 10.44 -4.74
C CYS A 491 -21.15 10.29 -5.32
N GLU A 492 -20.80 9.10 -5.82
CA GLU A 492 -19.50 8.81 -6.43
C GLU A 492 -19.25 9.65 -7.68
N CYS A 493 -20.27 9.87 -8.52
CA CYS A 493 -20.16 10.76 -9.68
C CYS A 493 -19.95 12.22 -9.25
N GLN A 494 -20.65 12.68 -8.20
CA GLN A 494 -20.41 14.02 -7.64
C GLN A 494 -19.02 14.15 -7.03
N TRP A 495 -18.53 13.12 -6.31
CA TRP A 495 -17.18 13.13 -5.74
C TRP A 495 -16.11 13.17 -6.83
N LEU A 496 -16.31 12.50 -7.97
CA LEU A 496 -15.40 12.58 -9.11
C LEU A 496 -15.31 14.03 -9.63
N ASP A 497 -16.46 14.71 -9.76
CA ASP A 497 -16.53 16.10 -10.19
C ASP A 497 -15.86 17.05 -9.17
N ASP A 498 -16.13 16.87 -7.88
CA ASP A 498 -15.56 17.67 -6.80
C ASP A 498 -14.02 17.53 -6.70
N THR A 499 -13.50 16.37 -7.10
CA THR A 499 -12.06 16.06 -7.05
C THR A 499 -11.27 16.68 -8.20
N GLU A 500 -11.95 17.27 -9.21
CA GLU A 500 -11.30 17.97 -10.33
C GLU A 500 -10.39 19.12 -9.87
N VAL A 501 -10.66 19.70 -8.70
CA VAL A 501 -9.84 20.78 -8.12
C VAL A 501 -8.35 20.40 -8.02
N TYR A 502 -8.03 19.12 -7.82
CA TYR A 502 -6.64 18.67 -7.77
C TYR A 502 -5.89 18.81 -9.11
N SER A 503 -6.59 18.88 -10.24
CA SER A 503 -5.99 19.15 -11.57
C SER A 503 -5.23 20.48 -11.59
N LEU A 504 -5.61 21.44 -10.73
CA LEU A 504 -4.87 22.69 -10.57
C LEU A 504 -3.40 22.43 -10.18
N LEU A 505 -3.07 21.37 -9.45
CA LEU A 505 -1.68 21.06 -9.08
C LEU A 505 -0.75 20.77 -10.27
N THR A 506 -1.27 20.48 -11.46
CA THR A 506 -0.43 20.04 -12.60
C THR A 506 -0.71 20.78 -13.90
N THR A 507 -1.87 21.41 -14.03
CA THR A 507 -2.28 22.13 -15.24
C THR A 507 -1.30 23.26 -15.60
N GLN A 508 -0.88 23.36 -16.87
CA GLN A 508 -0.03 24.45 -17.39
C GLN A 508 -0.81 25.50 -18.21
N SER A 509 -2.13 25.35 -18.36
CA SER A 509 -2.99 26.29 -19.07
C SER A 509 -3.83 27.10 -18.10
N TRP A 510 -3.67 28.43 -18.15
CA TRP A 510 -4.43 29.33 -17.29
C TRP A 510 -5.93 29.34 -17.60
N GLU A 511 -6.33 29.18 -18.86
CA GLU A 511 -7.74 29.06 -19.28
C GLU A 511 -8.41 27.84 -18.64
N CYS A 512 -7.73 26.70 -18.68
CA CYS A 512 -8.17 25.47 -18.03
C CYS A 512 -8.27 25.66 -16.52
N ALA A 513 -7.24 26.23 -15.89
CA ALA A 513 -7.23 26.50 -14.46
C ALA A 513 -8.39 27.42 -14.04
N LEU A 514 -8.67 28.46 -14.81
CA LEU A 514 -9.79 29.39 -14.59
C LEU A 514 -11.13 28.67 -14.71
N SER A 515 -11.31 27.84 -15.74
CA SER A 515 -12.55 27.08 -15.95
C SER A 515 -12.83 26.11 -14.80
N ILE A 516 -11.80 25.44 -14.27
CA ILE A 516 -11.91 24.57 -13.10
C ILE A 516 -12.31 25.39 -11.88
N TYR A 517 -11.62 26.51 -11.61
CA TYR A 517 -11.93 27.35 -10.45
C TYR A 517 -13.36 27.92 -10.52
N GLN A 518 -13.79 28.39 -11.69
CA GLN A 518 -15.15 28.90 -11.88
C GLN A 518 -16.21 27.83 -11.64
N ARG A 519 -16.05 26.62 -12.19
CA ARG A 519 -17.01 25.52 -11.99
C ARG A 519 -17.08 25.04 -10.55
N GLN A 520 -15.92 24.88 -9.90
CA GLN A 520 -15.82 24.25 -8.58
C GLN A 520 -16.07 25.23 -7.42
N VAL A 521 -15.83 26.52 -7.62
CA VAL A 521 -15.94 27.55 -6.57
C VAL A 521 -17.00 28.59 -6.92
N THR A 522 -16.86 29.29 -8.05
CA THR A 522 -17.71 30.48 -8.35
C THR A 522 -19.15 30.13 -8.70
N GLN A 523 -19.36 29.06 -9.46
CA GLN A 523 -20.68 28.62 -9.94
C GLN A 523 -21.36 27.65 -8.96
N ARG A 524 -20.63 27.17 -7.94
CA ARG A 524 -21.12 26.21 -6.96
C ARG A 524 -21.98 26.92 -5.91
N PRO A 525 -23.14 26.36 -5.52
CA PRO A 525 -23.93 26.91 -4.42
C PRO A 525 -23.09 27.02 -3.14
N PRO A 526 -23.17 28.13 -2.37
CA PRO A 526 -22.28 28.39 -1.24
C PRO A 526 -22.33 27.29 -0.17
N ALA A 527 -23.50 26.69 0.04
CA ALA A 527 -23.70 25.57 0.96
C ALA A 527 -22.95 24.29 0.57
N ARG A 528 -22.62 24.10 -0.71
CA ARG A 528 -21.89 22.92 -1.21
C ARG A 528 -20.38 23.14 -1.28
N VAL A 529 -19.89 24.35 -1.07
CA VAL A 529 -18.45 24.64 -1.13
C VAL A 529 -17.71 23.98 0.04
N THR A 530 -18.39 23.74 1.16
CA THR A 530 -17.88 22.97 2.30
C THR A 530 -17.65 21.50 1.99
N ASP A 531 -18.27 20.98 0.93
CA ASP A 531 -18.18 19.56 0.55
C ASP A 531 -16.94 19.23 -0.30
N LEU A 532 -16.17 20.26 -0.70
CA LEU A 532 -14.93 20.09 -1.45
C LEU A 532 -13.95 19.19 -0.68
N PRO A 533 -13.14 18.36 -1.39
CA PRO A 533 -12.20 17.45 -0.74
C PRO A 533 -11.05 18.15 -0.01
N ILE A 534 -10.88 19.46 -0.23
CA ILE A 534 -9.88 20.31 0.42
C ILE A 534 -10.50 21.64 0.85
N PRO A 535 -9.98 22.28 1.91
CA PRO A 535 -10.44 23.60 2.34
C PRO A 535 -10.31 24.64 1.22
N LEU A 536 -11.32 25.51 1.09
CA LEU A 536 -11.36 26.56 0.06
C LEU A 536 -10.10 27.43 0.01
N ARG A 537 -9.50 27.73 1.18
CA ARG A 537 -8.23 28.46 1.28
C ARG A 537 -7.10 27.78 0.48
N GLN A 538 -7.04 26.45 0.52
CA GLN A 538 -6.05 25.68 -0.25
C GLN A 538 -6.37 25.72 -1.75
N VAL A 539 -7.65 25.66 -2.13
CA VAL A 539 -8.08 25.79 -3.54
C VAL A 539 -7.66 27.13 -4.14
N ARG A 540 -7.91 28.23 -3.42
CA ARG A 540 -7.47 29.58 -3.81
C ARG A 540 -5.96 29.64 -4.01
N HIS A 541 -5.21 29.06 -3.07
CA HIS A 541 -3.76 29.02 -3.13
C HIS A 541 -3.25 28.20 -4.32
N MET A 542 -3.82 27.02 -4.56
CA MET A 542 -3.49 26.17 -5.71
C MET A 542 -3.77 26.87 -7.04
N PHE A 543 -4.89 27.58 -7.13
CA PHE A 543 -5.22 28.37 -8.32
C PHE A 543 -4.20 29.49 -8.55
N ALA A 544 -3.86 30.26 -7.50
CA ALA A 544 -2.85 31.33 -7.58
C ALA A 544 -1.46 30.78 -7.98
N GLN A 545 -1.04 29.65 -7.39
CA GLN A 545 0.20 28.97 -7.78
C GLN A 545 0.18 28.47 -9.24
N THR A 546 -1.00 28.08 -9.74
CA THR A 546 -1.14 27.65 -11.14
C THR A 546 -0.97 28.81 -12.10
N LEU A 547 -1.57 29.97 -11.80
CA LEU A 547 -1.38 31.18 -12.59
C LEU A 547 0.09 31.63 -12.59
N LEU A 548 0.77 31.53 -11.45
CA LEU A 548 2.21 31.79 -11.35
C LEU A 548 3.05 30.82 -12.20
N ARG A 549 2.73 29.53 -12.21
CA ARG A 549 3.45 28.60 -13.11
C ARG A 549 3.20 28.92 -14.57
N CYS A 550 1.97 29.31 -14.93
CA CYS A 550 1.65 29.75 -16.28
C CYS A 550 2.42 31.01 -16.68
N SER A 551 2.66 31.96 -15.74
CA SER A 551 3.49 33.14 -16.02
C SER A 551 4.95 32.78 -16.28
N ARG A 552 5.52 31.89 -15.47
CA ARG A 552 6.91 31.43 -15.64
C ARG A 552 7.12 30.73 -16.99
N ALA A 553 6.15 29.91 -17.41
CA ALA A 553 6.18 29.29 -18.74
C ALA A 553 6.03 30.32 -19.87
N ALA A 554 5.21 31.36 -19.68
CA ALA A 554 5.02 32.42 -20.68
C ALA A 554 6.22 33.38 -20.81
N THR A 555 7.00 33.58 -19.73
CA THR A 555 8.23 34.40 -19.76
C THR A 555 9.43 33.68 -20.37
N GLY A 556 9.31 32.37 -20.68
CA GLY A 556 10.36 31.59 -21.32
C GLY A 556 11.50 31.14 -20.41
N GLU A 557 11.35 31.29 -19.09
CA GLU A 557 12.39 30.94 -18.10
C GLU A 557 12.68 29.43 -18.01
N GLU A 558 11.86 28.57 -18.64
CA GLU A 558 12.04 27.11 -18.64
C GLU A 558 12.54 26.53 -19.98
N GLY A 559 12.89 27.36 -20.96
CA GLY A 559 13.38 26.87 -22.25
C GLY A 559 14.21 27.89 -23.03
N GLU A 560 15.54 27.80 -22.92
CA GLU A 560 16.52 28.42 -23.84
C GLU A 560 16.52 27.76 -25.23
N SER A 561 15.35 27.39 -25.77
CA SER A 561 15.26 26.77 -27.08
C SER A 561 15.35 27.82 -28.18
N ASP A 562 16.52 27.86 -28.85
CA ASP A 562 16.79 28.31 -30.22
C ASP A 562 15.68 29.16 -30.86
N LYS A 563 15.55 30.42 -30.44
CA LYS A 563 14.86 31.45 -31.24
C LYS A 563 15.80 31.92 -32.35
N PHE A 564 16.14 31.01 -33.26
CA PHE A 564 16.89 31.33 -34.48
C PHE A 564 15.88 31.36 -35.63
N LEU A 565 15.63 32.57 -36.16
CA LEU A 565 14.71 32.92 -37.25
C LEU A 565 13.22 32.85 -36.87
N LEU A 566 12.51 33.99 -36.89
CA LEU A 566 11.20 34.22 -37.55
C LEU A 566 10.30 35.25 -36.83
N ASP A 567 9.95 36.30 -37.58
CA ASP A 567 8.72 37.12 -37.53
C ASP A 567 8.52 38.11 -36.35
N GLU A 568 9.08 39.32 -36.48
CA GLU A 568 8.93 40.43 -35.50
C GLU A 568 7.47 40.73 -35.15
N GLU A 569 6.55 40.61 -36.12
CA GLU A 569 5.12 40.84 -35.88
C GLU A 569 4.53 39.78 -34.95
N ARG A 570 4.93 38.52 -35.14
CA ARG A 570 4.50 37.41 -34.28
C ARG A 570 5.06 37.56 -32.87
N GLU A 571 6.33 37.94 -32.73
CA GLU A 571 6.91 38.21 -31.41
C GLU A 571 6.20 39.38 -30.70
N ALA A 572 5.88 40.45 -31.41
CA ALA A 572 5.15 41.58 -30.85
C ALA A 572 3.74 41.17 -30.39
N GLN A 573 3.04 40.33 -31.18
CA GLN A 573 1.74 39.77 -30.81
C GLN A 573 1.83 38.83 -29.61
N GLU A 574 2.84 37.96 -29.55
CA GLU A 574 3.07 37.06 -28.41
C GLU A 574 3.38 37.86 -27.14
N ARG A 575 4.24 38.89 -27.21
CA ARG A 575 4.52 39.78 -26.08
C ARG A 575 3.27 40.51 -25.59
N ALA A 576 2.43 41.03 -26.49
CA ALA A 576 1.17 41.69 -26.12
C ALA A 576 0.23 40.73 -25.37
N ARG A 577 0.08 39.49 -25.88
CA ARG A 577 -0.71 38.44 -25.20
C ARG A 577 -0.15 38.09 -23.82
N THR A 578 1.17 38.02 -23.69
CA THR A 578 1.82 37.75 -22.39
C THR A 578 1.56 38.88 -21.40
N ILE A 579 1.64 40.15 -21.82
CA ILE A 579 1.33 41.31 -20.97
C ILE A 579 -0.13 41.27 -20.49
N ASP A 580 -1.07 41.02 -21.41
CA ASP A 580 -2.50 40.94 -21.10
C ASP A 580 -2.80 39.80 -20.11
N PHE A 581 -2.18 38.64 -20.32
CA PHE A 581 -2.28 37.51 -19.40
C PHE A 581 -1.73 37.83 -18.01
N LEU A 582 -0.55 38.46 -17.91
CA LEU A 582 0.05 38.82 -16.63
C LEU A 582 -0.80 39.83 -15.85
N ALA A 583 -1.31 40.85 -16.53
CA ALA A 583 -2.23 41.82 -15.93
C ALA A 583 -3.54 41.16 -15.46
N PHE A 584 -4.08 40.23 -16.26
CA PHE A 584 -5.21 39.39 -15.86
C PHE A 584 -4.90 38.57 -14.61
N ALA A 585 -3.77 37.85 -14.58
CA ALA A 585 -3.38 36.98 -13.48
C ALA A 585 -3.24 37.74 -12.16
N VAL A 586 -2.57 38.90 -12.15
CA VAL A 586 -2.42 39.75 -10.96
C VAL A 586 -3.79 40.20 -10.43
N ARG A 587 -4.67 40.68 -11.31
CA ARG A 587 -6.02 41.12 -10.94
C ARG A 587 -6.83 39.98 -10.37
N THR A 588 -6.86 38.83 -11.05
CA THR A 588 -7.63 37.66 -10.63
C THR A 588 -7.14 37.12 -9.29
N VAL A 589 -5.83 37.03 -9.05
CA VAL A 589 -5.31 36.61 -7.73
C VAL A 589 -5.77 37.58 -6.64
N ARG A 590 -5.68 38.90 -6.86
CA ARG A 590 -6.15 39.89 -5.88
C ARG A 590 -7.65 39.78 -5.62
N GLU A 591 -8.46 39.56 -6.65
CA GLU A 591 -9.92 39.37 -6.55
C GLU A 591 -10.29 38.09 -5.78
N VAL A 592 -9.61 36.98 -6.04
CA VAL A 592 -9.85 35.68 -5.39
C VAL A 592 -9.68 35.75 -3.86
N TYR A 593 -8.79 36.62 -3.39
CA TYR A 593 -8.56 36.86 -1.96
C TYR A 593 -9.33 38.06 -1.41
N ALA A 594 -9.95 38.90 -2.25
CA ALA A 594 -10.65 40.10 -1.81
C ALA A 594 -11.82 39.77 -0.87
N GLY A 595 -11.82 40.39 0.32
CA GLY A 595 -12.91 40.24 1.31
C GLY A 595 -12.95 38.90 2.06
N THR A 596 -11.94 38.05 1.93
CA THR A 596 -11.97 36.67 2.45
C THR A 596 -11.35 36.48 3.83
N GLY A 597 -10.73 37.52 4.41
CA GLY A 597 -9.96 37.42 5.66
C GLY A 597 -8.66 36.61 5.55
N ASP A 598 -8.51 35.79 4.51
CA ASP A 598 -7.29 35.05 4.20
C ASP A 598 -6.15 36.01 3.83
N THR A 599 -4.95 35.75 4.36
CA THR A 599 -3.75 36.47 3.93
C THR A 599 -3.44 36.11 2.48
N VAL A 600 -3.49 37.11 1.60
CA VAL A 600 -3.04 36.98 0.20
C VAL A 600 -1.62 36.42 0.23
N SER A 601 -1.32 35.46 -0.65
CA SER A 601 0.04 34.98 -0.83
C SER A 601 0.87 36.08 -1.50
N LEU A 602 1.37 37.03 -0.71
CA LEU A 602 2.06 38.25 -1.16
C LEU A 602 3.23 37.93 -2.09
N GLY A 603 3.98 36.85 -1.81
CA GLY A 603 5.06 36.38 -2.68
C GLY A 603 4.60 36.01 -4.10
N ILE A 604 3.41 35.40 -4.26
CA ILE A 604 2.86 35.06 -5.58
C ILE A 604 2.47 36.33 -6.35
N VAL A 605 1.82 37.28 -5.67
CA VAL A 605 1.42 38.55 -6.29
C VAL A 605 2.66 39.36 -6.69
N ALA A 606 3.67 39.43 -5.82
CA ALA A 606 4.92 40.09 -6.12
C ALA A 606 5.62 39.49 -7.34
N GLU A 607 5.72 38.16 -7.43
CA GLU A 607 6.38 37.51 -8.55
C GLU A 607 5.61 37.72 -9.88
N LEU A 608 4.28 37.66 -9.86
CA LEU A 608 3.45 37.99 -11.02
C LEU A 608 3.65 39.45 -11.47
N LEU A 609 3.74 40.39 -10.52
CA LEU A 609 4.03 41.80 -10.81
C LEU A 609 5.44 41.98 -11.40
N LEU A 610 6.42 41.20 -10.95
CA LEU A 610 7.78 41.24 -11.49
C LEU A 610 7.83 40.74 -12.93
N HIS A 611 7.17 39.61 -13.23
CA HIS A 611 7.03 39.16 -14.61
C HIS A 611 6.33 40.22 -15.48
N GLN A 612 5.28 40.88 -14.95
CA GLN A 612 4.62 41.98 -15.66
C GLN A 612 5.57 43.17 -15.89
N ALA A 613 6.42 43.50 -14.92
CA ALA A 613 7.40 44.57 -15.02
C ALA A 613 8.44 44.30 -16.13
N LEU A 614 8.96 43.08 -16.21
CA LEU A 614 9.95 42.68 -17.22
C LEU A 614 9.42 42.80 -18.66
N HIS A 615 8.13 42.52 -18.87
CA HIS A 615 7.49 42.66 -20.17
C HIS A 615 6.94 44.08 -20.46
N ALA A 616 6.97 45.00 -19.51
CA ALA A 616 6.45 46.35 -19.71
C ALA A 616 7.30 47.15 -20.74
N PRO A 617 6.66 47.81 -21.72
CA PRO A 617 7.37 48.51 -22.80
C PRO A 617 7.98 49.83 -22.33
N ARG A 618 7.37 50.50 -21.35
CA ARG A 618 7.85 51.79 -20.84
C ARG A 618 8.64 51.61 -19.55
N ALA A 619 9.83 52.22 -19.50
CA ALA A 619 10.69 52.19 -18.31
C ALA A 619 9.98 52.67 -17.04
N ARG A 620 9.13 53.70 -17.13
CA ARG A 620 8.35 54.22 -16.01
C ARG A 620 7.33 53.21 -15.47
N GLU A 621 6.66 52.47 -16.35
CA GLU A 621 5.70 51.44 -15.97
C GLU A 621 6.41 50.23 -15.36
N ARG A 622 7.54 49.82 -15.95
CA ARG A 622 8.42 48.77 -15.40
C ARG A 622 8.86 49.09 -13.97
N GLN A 623 9.39 50.29 -13.74
CA GLN A 623 9.83 50.72 -12.41
C GLN A 623 8.66 50.77 -11.42
N GLN A 624 7.50 51.25 -11.85
CA GLN A 624 6.32 51.31 -10.98
C GLN A 624 5.84 49.91 -10.55
N LEU A 625 5.75 48.96 -11.50
CA LEU A 625 5.37 47.58 -11.22
C LEU A 625 6.39 46.87 -10.32
N ALA A 626 7.68 47.09 -10.55
CA ALA A 626 8.74 46.55 -9.69
C ALA A 626 8.68 47.12 -8.26
N LEU A 627 8.44 48.43 -8.11
CA LEU A 627 8.23 49.05 -6.79
C LEU A 627 6.98 48.52 -6.08
N ASP A 628 5.89 48.26 -6.82
CA ASP A 628 4.70 47.65 -6.26
C ASP A 628 4.96 46.20 -5.85
N ALA A 629 5.73 45.43 -6.62
CA ALA A 629 6.18 44.09 -6.22
C ALA A 629 7.04 44.11 -4.94
N MET A 630 7.99 45.04 -4.83
CA MET A 630 8.79 45.23 -3.62
C MET A 630 7.94 45.54 -2.38
N ARG A 631 6.83 46.29 -2.55
CA ARG A 631 5.88 46.55 -1.45
C ARG A 631 5.15 45.30 -1.00
N GLU A 632 4.72 44.45 -1.95
CA GLU A 632 4.10 43.18 -1.62
C GLU A 632 5.11 42.27 -0.88
N LEU A 633 6.37 42.22 -1.32
CA LEU A 633 7.44 41.46 -0.66
C LEU A 633 7.77 42.00 0.75
N SER A 634 7.81 43.32 0.94
CA SER A 634 8.14 43.90 2.25
C SER A 634 7.06 43.64 3.31
N CYS A 635 5.81 43.52 2.89
CA CYS A 635 4.70 43.08 3.74
C CYS A 635 4.74 41.57 4.06
N GLY A 636 5.52 40.77 3.32
CA GLY A 636 5.72 39.33 3.56
C GLY A 636 6.81 39.00 4.57
N LEU A 637 7.03 37.71 4.84
CA LEU A 637 8.17 37.23 5.65
C LEU A 637 9.47 37.38 4.85
N ALA A 638 10.55 37.85 5.49
CA ALA A 638 11.85 38.01 4.82
C ALA A 638 12.40 36.68 4.28
N SER A 639 12.08 35.56 4.96
CA SER A 639 12.43 34.21 4.51
C SER A 639 11.74 33.77 3.21
N ALA A 640 10.69 34.46 2.78
CA ALA A 640 10.01 34.18 1.52
C ALA A 640 10.70 34.85 0.30
N VAL A 641 11.64 35.77 0.53
CA VAL A 641 12.41 36.42 -0.53
C VAL A 641 13.50 35.46 -1.00
N THR A 642 13.28 34.84 -2.16
CA THR A 642 14.23 33.91 -2.77
C THR A 642 15.26 34.67 -3.62
N PRO A 643 16.46 34.10 -3.87
CA PRO A 643 17.47 34.69 -4.77
C PRO A 643 16.90 35.04 -6.15
N ARG A 644 15.97 34.23 -6.67
CA ARG A 644 15.26 34.50 -7.92
C ARG A 644 14.46 35.81 -7.86
N LEU A 645 13.77 36.08 -6.75
CA LEU A 645 13.02 37.34 -6.61
C LEU A 645 13.96 38.56 -6.55
N ILE A 646 15.14 38.39 -5.93
CA ILE A 646 16.19 39.44 -5.91
C ILE A 646 16.67 39.75 -7.33
N ASP A 647 16.98 38.71 -8.12
CA ASP A 647 17.38 38.85 -9.52
C ASP A 647 16.30 39.53 -10.38
N LEU A 648 15.05 39.05 -10.31
CA LEU A 648 13.93 39.66 -11.07
C LEU A 648 13.72 41.14 -10.72
N VAL A 649 13.86 41.53 -9.44
CA VAL A 649 13.78 42.94 -9.01
C VAL A 649 14.97 43.73 -9.54
N ALA A 650 16.18 43.17 -9.46
CA ALA A 650 17.41 43.80 -9.95
C ALA A 650 17.32 44.08 -11.45
N GLN A 651 16.87 43.11 -12.24
CA GLN A 651 16.62 43.24 -13.68
C GLN A 651 15.55 44.30 -13.99
N ALA A 652 14.41 44.26 -13.29
CA ALA A 652 13.32 45.20 -13.53
C ALA A 652 13.68 46.65 -13.18
N LEU A 653 14.50 46.88 -12.14
CA LEU A 653 14.94 48.21 -11.72
C LEU A 653 16.27 48.65 -12.33
N SER A 654 16.99 47.76 -13.03
CA SER A 654 18.36 48.00 -13.52
C SER A 654 19.33 48.37 -12.39
N LEU A 655 19.23 47.66 -11.26
CA LEU A 655 20.10 47.77 -10.09
C LEU A 655 20.98 46.52 -9.97
N THR A 656 22.03 46.57 -9.15
CA THR A 656 22.79 45.35 -8.82
C THR A 656 22.03 44.51 -7.78
N GLU A 657 22.19 43.19 -7.84
CA GLU A 657 21.58 42.25 -6.89
C GLU A 657 21.95 42.58 -5.44
N GLU A 658 23.17 43.02 -5.18
CA GLU A 658 23.64 43.44 -3.85
C GLU A 658 22.79 44.58 -3.26
N HIS A 659 22.45 45.60 -4.07
CA HIS A 659 21.59 46.70 -3.62
C HIS A 659 20.19 46.18 -3.29
N VAL A 660 19.65 45.28 -4.11
CA VAL A 660 18.31 44.72 -3.90
C VAL A 660 18.28 43.82 -2.66
N GLN A 661 19.30 42.99 -2.47
CA GLN A 661 19.44 42.14 -1.29
C GLN A 661 19.55 42.97 -0.02
N SER A 662 20.40 44.00 -0.02
CA SER A 662 20.53 44.92 1.13
C SER A 662 19.19 45.59 1.47
N VAL A 663 18.42 45.97 0.45
CA VAL A 663 17.12 46.63 0.66
C VAL A 663 16.04 45.65 1.13
N LEU A 664 15.86 44.51 0.45
CA LEU A 664 14.76 43.57 0.71
C LEU A 664 15.01 42.59 1.85
N VAL A 665 16.26 42.24 2.13
CA VAL A 665 16.63 41.27 3.18
C VAL A 665 17.09 42.03 4.42
N ASP A 666 18.18 42.80 4.31
CA ASP A 666 18.78 43.49 5.46
C ASP A 666 17.91 44.66 5.94
N GLY A 667 17.33 45.41 4.99
CA GLY A 667 16.42 46.53 5.20
C GLY A 667 14.95 46.17 5.38
N SER A 668 14.61 44.86 5.43
CA SER A 668 13.23 44.37 5.41
C SER A 668 12.33 45.01 6.48
N ALA A 669 12.85 45.23 7.69
CA ALA A 669 12.10 45.86 8.79
C ALA A 669 11.74 47.33 8.49
N GLN A 670 12.69 48.11 7.95
CA GLN A 670 12.48 49.51 7.61
C GLN A 670 11.51 49.67 6.43
N LEU A 671 11.65 48.80 5.42
CA LEU A 671 10.71 48.76 4.29
C LEU A 671 9.30 48.40 4.72
N ARG A 672 9.16 47.41 5.62
CA ARG A 672 7.85 47.01 6.14
C ARG A 672 7.20 48.15 6.92
N ALA A 673 7.95 48.85 7.77
CA ALA A 673 7.45 50.02 8.49
C ALA A 673 6.92 51.09 7.51
N LYS A 674 7.72 51.44 6.49
CA LYS A 674 7.32 52.41 5.45
C LYS A 674 6.12 51.95 4.61
N ALA A 675 6.02 50.66 4.32
CA ALA A 675 4.89 50.09 3.57
C ALA A 675 3.60 50.14 4.41
N LEU A 676 3.68 49.77 5.69
CA LEU A 676 2.55 49.78 6.62
C LEU A 676 2.08 51.20 6.97
N GLU A 677 2.98 52.18 7.12
CA GLU A 677 2.60 53.59 7.35
C GLU A 677 1.71 54.13 6.23
N ARG A 678 2.01 53.73 4.98
CA ARG A 678 1.27 54.16 3.80
C ARG A 678 -0.07 53.44 3.66
N ASP A 679 -0.18 52.18 4.08
CA ASP A 679 -1.43 51.41 4.10
C ASP A 679 -2.31 51.72 5.31
N GLY A 680 -1.74 52.19 6.42
CA GLY A 680 -2.46 52.72 7.58
C GLY A 680 -3.37 53.91 7.24
N HIS A 681 -3.13 54.58 6.10
CA HIS A 681 -3.99 55.63 5.56
C HIS A 681 -5.16 55.11 4.70
N ARG A 682 -5.22 53.79 4.39
CA ARG A 682 -6.27 53.18 3.56
C ARG A 682 -7.03 52.03 4.22
N ARG A 683 -6.54 51.41 5.30
CA ARG A 683 -7.17 50.21 5.92
C ARG A 683 -7.15 50.20 7.45
N ILE A 684 -7.69 51.22 8.10
CA ILE A 684 -8.20 51.09 9.49
C ILE A 684 -9.71 50.84 9.38
N ARG A 685 -10.10 49.57 9.25
CA ARG A 685 -11.42 49.08 9.66
C ARG A 685 -11.19 47.92 10.61
N SER A 686 -11.67 48.12 11.83
CA SER A 686 -11.61 47.21 12.97
C SER A 686 -12.11 45.80 12.62
N SER A 687 -11.24 44.81 12.83
CA SER A 687 -11.64 43.41 12.96
C SER A 687 -11.90 43.14 14.44
N GLY A 688 -13.16 43.27 14.86
CA GLY A 688 -13.61 43.12 16.25
C GLY A 688 -13.70 41.67 16.76
N CYS A 689 -12.61 40.90 16.70
CA CYS A 689 -12.63 39.50 17.15
C CYS A 689 -11.54 39.11 18.17
N LEU A 690 -10.80 40.06 18.75
CA LEU A 690 -9.75 39.74 19.74
C LEU A 690 -9.86 40.47 21.09
N GLU A 691 -10.86 41.34 21.30
CA GLU A 691 -11.06 42.03 22.59
C GLU A 691 -11.97 41.28 23.59
N THR A 692 -12.54 40.13 23.20
CA THR A 692 -13.41 39.31 24.06
C THR A 692 -12.70 38.13 24.74
N ILE A 693 -11.36 38.09 24.72
CA ILE A 693 -10.58 37.01 25.36
C ILE A 693 -9.73 37.53 26.53
N PHE A 694 -9.67 38.84 26.75
CA PHE A 694 -8.93 39.46 27.87
C PHE A 694 -9.71 40.54 28.64
N THR A 695 -11.03 40.56 28.49
CA THR A 695 -11.99 41.16 29.45
C THR A 695 -13.14 40.18 29.63
#